data_AF-A0A957GQT9-F1
#
_entry.id   AF-A0A957GQT9-F1
#
_cell.length_a   1.000
_cell.length_b   1.000
_cell.length_c   1.000
_cell.angle_alpha   90.00
_cell.angle_beta   90.00
_cell.angle_gamma   90.00
#
_symmetry.space_group_name_H-M   'P 1'
#
loop_
_entity.id
_entity.type
_entity.pdbx_description
1 polymer ?
#
loop_
_entity_poly.entity_id
_entity_poly.type
_entity_poly.pdbx_seq_one_letter_code
_entity_poly.pdbx_strand_id
1 'polypeptide(L)'
;MEEVLNSPHFQKAIAELAQSLGKPIESIMPEVEECLKEMYATHNPLGDFIGMIGSQFLVSRGYDHVIDVDQEQLRRVAELVRSHSVAFVITHKTYLDTFVLSVVLGQNYMPIPYTFGGINMSFMGLGQLGRQAGAIFIRRSFKDNDVYKMVLRQYIAHLVRHKASFMWALEGTRSRTGKLLWPKLGILKYMMEASQQLRRDSVKYVPVSIVYDLIPDVHSMTAERTGSEKKPESLGWFVNYIRSMMSGDYGRITLRFGEPVTLAETPNVPEVDMEIQARYSSDQIALQKLAFELVHQINRATPVTTTSLVCTALLSKFAASKAEIDRDVAQLITIVARRDPKAVLSPEVVLRERVGQALELLVKDGVVERKGMGLDVRYTIPPESYLMAVYYSNMAIHHLVNHAFIELSLLHVAAKERPKPLLSFWAEMMRLRDLFKFEFYYPTRPQFSDEIEAELALIAPDWEARLGETAVLQSQPLYVAHAILAPYIEAYRVVAFALQQRQPGEPFDEERFIQHCIALGEELHWQGEVQRLEAISRPFLVNGIHLARNRGLIDNPQPQAMTSFLRELDKIGGQLHTLQSWTLTRDKDHLPPPSLAEILPETAVAEFVIQEVAAAPEGTHIGAFFDLDRTLIEGFSAKEFFQERLFSRTMTTREVVSQFAGVLVYAIGNRNFASLAAVSARGVSGTPESAFMELGEEVYRKHLADKIYPEARALVQAHLAKGHTVAIVSAATRYQVEPVARELNIHEVMCTRMEVQNGRFTGKIIHPPCWGEGKAYAANQLAATHNLDLAQSYFYTDSAEDLPLLEIVGRPRPLNPDAELDKIALERGWPIQRFRSG
;
A
#
# COMPACT_ATOMS: atom_id res chain seq x y z
N MET A 1 23.70 16.23 -21.98
CA MET A 1 24.90 16.29 -21.11
C MET A 1 25.68 17.57 -21.36
N GLU A 2 26.10 17.83 -22.61
CA GLU A 2 26.76 19.09 -23.00
C GLU A 2 25.95 20.34 -22.61
N GLU A 3 24.62 20.30 -22.76
CA GLU A 3 23.73 21.38 -22.32
C GLU A 3 23.87 21.69 -20.81
N VAL A 4 24.01 20.67 -19.97
CA VAL A 4 24.17 20.84 -18.52
C VAL A 4 25.53 21.48 -18.22
N LEU A 5 26.59 20.94 -18.82
CA LEU A 5 27.96 21.43 -18.66
C LEU A 5 28.08 22.89 -19.12
N ASN A 6 27.47 23.24 -20.24
CA ASN A 6 27.55 24.58 -20.83
C ASN A 6 26.59 25.59 -20.21
N SER A 7 25.74 25.17 -19.26
CA SER A 7 24.78 26.09 -18.65
C SER A 7 25.50 27.15 -17.78
N PRO A 8 25.07 28.44 -17.82
CA PRO A 8 25.74 29.52 -17.10
C PRO A 8 25.82 29.28 -15.58
N HIS A 9 24.79 28.69 -15.00
CA HIS A 9 24.76 28.35 -13.57
C HIS A 9 25.77 27.26 -13.20
N PHE A 10 25.93 26.25 -14.06
CA PHE A 10 26.87 25.15 -13.83
C PHE A 10 28.31 25.64 -13.98
N GLN A 11 28.60 26.43 -15.02
CA GLN A 11 29.91 27.07 -15.22
C GLN A 11 30.30 28.00 -14.07
N LYS A 12 29.35 28.80 -13.57
CA LYS A 12 29.58 29.63 -12.39
C LYS A 12 29.92 28.80 -11.15
N ALA A 13 29.20 27.69 -10.91
CA ALA A 13 29.45 26.81 -9.77
C ALA A 13 30.82 26.10 -9.86
N ILE A 14 31.26 25.73 -11.06
CA ILE A 14 32.61 25.20 -11.31
C ILE A 14 33.66 26.25 -10.93
N ALA A 15 33.51 27.49 -11.40
CA ALA A 15 34.46 28.57 -11.13
C ALA A 15 34.56 28.90 -9.62
N GLU A 16 33.41 28.98 -8.93
CA GLU A 16 33.35 29.20 -7.47
C GLU A 16 34.03 28.07 -6.70
N LEU A 17 33.80 26.81 -7.09
CA LEU A 17 34.44 25.66 -6.44
C LEU A 17 35.95 25.65 -6.70
N ALA A 18 36.38 25.87 -7.94
CA ALA A 18 37.79 25.95 -8.31
C ALA A 18 38.54 27.00 -7.48
N GLN A 19 37.93 28.19 -7.33
CA GLN A 19 38.47 29.25 -6.48
C GLN A 19 38.57 28.83 -5.01
N SER A 20 37.52 28.20 -4.45
CA SER A 20 37.51 27.74 -3.06
C SER A 20 38.56 26.65 -2.76
N LEU A 21 38.85 25.81 -3.75
CA LEU A 21 39.86 24.76 -3.67
C LEU A 21 41.28 25.25 -4.01
N GLY A 22 41.44 26.50 -4.45
CA GLY A 22 42.72 27.05 -4.90
C GLY A 22 43.28 26.35 -6.15
N LYS A 23 42.41 25.81 -7.00
CA LYS A 23 42.78 25.04 -8.20
C LYS A 23 42.30 25.74 -9.48
N PRO A 24 43.04 25.64 -10.61
CA PRO A 24 42.55 26.13 -11.91
C PRO A 24 41.37 25.28 -12.39
N ILE A 25 40.41 25.88 -13.11
CA ILE A 25 39.19 25.20 -13.60
C ILE A 25 39.56 23.97 -14.43
N GLU A 26 40.55 24.09 -15.30
CA GLU A 26 41.04 23.04 -16.20
C GLU A 26 41.49 21.78 -15.43
N SER A 27 41.94 21.92 -14.18
CA SER A 27 42.36 20.80 -13.35
C SER A 27 41.21 20.00 -12.74
N ILE A 28 40.03 20.61 -12.57
CA ILE A 28 38.85 19.94 -11.99
C ILE A 28 37.84 19.51 -13.06
N MET A 29 37.91 20.06 -14.28
CA MET A 29 36.99 19.71 -15.38
C MET A 29 36.92 18.21 -15.71
N PRO A 30 38.03 17.45 -15.78
CA PRO A 30 37.95 16.01 -16.05
C PRO A 30 37.14 15.25 -14.99
N GLU A 31 37.31 15.59 -13.71
CA GLU A 31 36.54 14.99 -12.62
C GLU A 31 35.05 15.40 -12.68
N VAL A 32 34.77 16.66 -13.05
CA VAL A 32 33.40 17.16 -13.26
C VAL A 32 32.68 16.38 -14.35
N GLU A 33 33.33 16.18 -15.50
CA GLU A 33 32.78 15.42 -16.64
C GLU A 33 32.55 13.95 -16.28
N GLU A 34 33.51 13.32 -15.60
CA GLU A 34 33.37 11.94 -15.13
C GLU A 34 32.20 11.80 -14.15
N CYS A 35 32.11 12.68 -13.16
CA CYS A 35 31.01 12.70 -12.19
C CYS A 35 29.66 12.90 -12.89
N LEU A 36 29.56 13.85 -13.83
CA LEU A 36 28.30 14.11 -14.53
C LEU A 36 27.91 12.90 -15.39
N LYS A 37 28.84 12.31 -16.13
CA LYS A 37 28.60 11.13 -16.96
C LYS A 37 28.12 9.94 -16.13
N GLU A 38 28.65 9.78 -14.91
CA GLU A 38 28.24 8.73 -13.97
C GLU A 38 26.73 8.82 -13.62
N MET A 39 26.25 10.04 -13.33
CA MET A 39 24.89 10.31 -12.83
C MET A 39 23.88 10.73 -13.90
N TYR A 40 24.33 11.07 -15.11
CA TYR A 40 23.47 11.58 -16.17
C TYR A 40 22.41 10.55 -16.59
N ALA A 41 21.14 10.94 -16.46
CA ALA A 41 19.97 10.17 -16.82
C ALA A 41 19.04 10.96 -17.75
N THR A 42 18.26 10.25 -18.54
CA THR A 42 17.30 10.78 -19.52
C THR A 42 16.06 9.89 -19.55
N HIS A 43 14.91 10.43 -19.96
CA HIS A 43 13.74 9.65 -20.33
C HIS A 43 13.71 9.47 -21.85
N ASN A 44 14.02 8.27 -22.32
CA ASN A 44 13.89 7.87 -23.71
C ASN A 44 12.60 7.04 -23.87
N PRO A 45 11.73 7.32 -24.87
CA PRO A 45 10.47 6.61 -25.04
C PRO A 45 10.59 5.08 -25.04
N LEU A 46 11.63 4.51 -25.68
CA LEU A 46 11.85 3.06 -25.70
C LEU A 46 12.34 2.55 -24.34
N GLY A 47 13.21 3.32 -23.68
CA GLY A 47 13.71 3.00 -22.33
C GLY A 47 12.58 3.00 -21.31
N ASP A 48 11.74 4.03 -21.32
CA ASP A 48 10.56 4.16 -20.46
C ASP A 48 9.56 3.03 -20.70
N PHE A 49 9.30 2.68 -21.97
CA PHE A 49 8.40 1.59 -22.33
C PHE A 49 8.90 0.23 -21.82
N ILE A 50 10.18 -0.10 -22.06
CA ILE A 50 10.79 -1.34 -21.56
C ILE A 50 10.80 -1.35 -20.03
N GLY A 51 11.14 -0.22 -19.41
CA GLY A 51 11.13 -0.06 -17.96
C GLY A 51 9.75 -0.29 -17.36
N MET A 52 8.70 0.25 -17.98
CA MET A 52 7.30 0.08 -17.56
C MET A 52 6.87 -1.39 -17.64
N ILE A 53 7.12 -2.06 -18.77
CA ILE A 53 6.80 -3.48 -18.94
C ILE A 53 7.55 -4.32 -17.90
N GLY A 54 8.84 -4.05 -17.69
CA GLY A 54 9.65 -4.73 -16.68
C GLY A 54 9.11 -4.53 -15.27
N SER A 55 8.71 -3.30 -14.93
CA SER A 55 8.11 -2.95 -13.63
C SER A 55 6.81 -3.69 -13.40
N GLN A 56 5.90 -3.66 -14.38
CA GLN A 56 4.61 -4.35 -14.31
C GLN A 56 4.81 -5.86 -14.20
N PHE A 57 5.72 -6.43 -14.99
CA PHE A 57 6.07 -7.84 -14.94
C PHE A 57 6.59 -8.25 -13.56
N LEU A 58 7.46 -7.46 -12.94
CA LEU A 58 8.01 -7.78 -11.61
C LEU A 58 6.94 -7.78 -10.53
N VAL A 59 6.10 -6.74 -10.50
CA VAL A 59 5.04 -6.58 -9.51
C VAL A 59 4.00 -7.69 -9.65
N SER A 60 3.54 -7.96 -10.88
CA SER A 60 2.45 -8.90 -11.16
C SER A 60 2.80 -10.38 -10.94
N ARG A 61 4.01 -10.71 -10.51
CA ARG A 61 4.46 -12.10 -10.31
C ARG A 61 4.28 -12.59 -8.89
N GLY A 62 4.38 -11.69 -7.92
CA GLY A 62 4.26 -12.01 -6.51
C GLY A 62 3.04 -11.40 -5.83
N TYR A 63 2.39 -10.42 -6.46
CA TYR A 63 1.25 -9.70 -5.90
C TYR A 63 0.08 -9.69 -6.87
N ASP A 64 -1.09 -9.38 -6.34
CA ASP A 64 -2.31 -9.15 -7.11
C ASP A 64 -2.08 -8.16 -8.26
N HIS A 65 -2.78 -8.40 -9.38
CA HIS A 65 -2.64 -7.58 -10.59
C HIS A 65 -3.10 -6.14 -10.42
N VAL A 66 -3.93 -5.88 -9.41
CA VAL A 66 -4.49 -4.57 -9.09
C VAL A 66 -3.80 -4.03 -7.83
N ILE A 67 -3.15 -2.88 -7.97
CA ILE A 67 -2.61 -2.13 -6.84
C ILE A 67 -3.74 -1.25 -6.30
N ASP A 68 -4.04 -1.37 -5.01
CA ASP A 68 -5.04 -0.53 -4.35
C ASP A 68 -4.50 0.91 -4.22
N VAL A 69 -5.16 1.84 -4.92
CA VAL A 69 -4.82 3.27 -4.93
C VAL A 69 -6.08 4.10 -4.75
N ASP A 70 -5.99 5.12 -3.90
CA ASP A 70 -7.04 6.12 -3.73
C ASP A 70 -7.10 7.04 -4.96
N GLN A 71 -8.24 7.03 -5.65
CA GLN A 71 -8.45 7.75 -6.91
C GLN A 71 -8.50 9.28 -6.74
N GLU A 72 -8.96 9.77 -5.58
CA GLU A 72 -8.99 11.21 -5.31
C GLU A 72 -7.58 11.74 -5.08
N GLN A 73 -6.77 11.01 -4.30
CA GLN A 73 -5.35 11.30 -4.09
C GLN A 73 -4.58 11.30 -5.41
N LEU A 74 -4.84 10.31 -6.27
CA LEU A 74 -4.20 10.18 -7.56
C LEU A 74 -4.53 11.34 -8.51
N ARG A 75 -5.78 11.80 -8.56
CA ARG A 75 -6.19 12.97 -9.37
C ARG A 75 -5.44 14.23 -8.93
N ARG A 76 -5.36 14.48 -7.63
CA ARG A 76 -4.62 15.62 -7.06
C ARG A 76 -3.13 15.56 -7.42
N VAL A 77 -2.51 14.38 -7.37
CA VAL A 77 -1.12 14.21 -7.82
C VAL A 77 -0.98 14.53 -9.31
N ALA A 78 -1.89 14.07 -10.15
CA ALA A 78 -1.86 14.35 -11.59
C ALA A 78 -1.94 15.86 -11.89
N GLU A 79 -2.72 16.63 -11.11
CA GLU A 79 -2.77 18.10 -11.22
C GLU A 79 -1.46 18.78 -10.84
N LEU A 80 -0.79 18.30 -9.78
CA LEU A 80 0.50 18.83 -9.34
C LEU A 80 1.58 18.62 -10.39
N VAL A 81 1.67 17.40 -10.94
CA VAL A 81 2.68 17.03 -11.94
C VAL A 81 2.57 17.85 -13.23
N ARG A 82 1.37 18.34 -13.58
CA ARG A 82 1.18 19.20 -14.77
C ARG A 82 1.83 20.58 -14.63
N SER A 83 1.96 21.09 -13.41
CA SER A 83 2.29 22.50 -13.16
C SER A 83 3.63 22.70 -12.44
N HIS A 84 4.07 21.72 -11.66
CA HIS A 84 5.22 21.79 -10.76
C HIS A 84 6.23 20.65 -10.98
N SER A 85 7.47 20.83 -10.53
CA SER A 85 8.32 19.68 -10.22
C SER A 85 7.75 18.96 -9.01
N VAL A 86 7.58 17.64 -9.09
CA VAL A 86 7.05 16.83 -7.99
C VAL A 86 8.15 15.92 -7.44
N ALA A 87 8.30 15.93 -6.13
CA ALA A 87 9.23 15.11 -5.38
C ALA A 87 8.44 14.05 -4.61
N PHE A 88 8.32 12.84 -5.17
CA PHE A 88 7.69 11.70 -4.52
C PHE A 88 8.62 11.12 -3.45
N VAL A 89 8.29 11.37 -2.19
CA VAL A 89 9.08 10.95 -1.04
C VAL A 89 8.50 9.64 -0.54
N ILE A 90 9.14 8.52 -0.89
CA ILE A 90 8.67 7.17 -0.55
C ILE A 90 9.31 6.65 0.75
N THR A 91 8.62 5.70 1.39
CA THR A 91 9.23 4.80 2.39
C THR A 91 10.07 3.73 1.71
N HIS A 92 11.10 3.19 2.39
CA HIS A 92 11.90 2.09 1.84
C HIS A 92 11.65 0.79 2.59
N LYS A 93 10.68 0.01 2.11
CA LYS A 93 10.31 -1.29 2.66
C LYS A 93 10.92 -2.43 1.85
N THR A 94 10.96 -2.29 0.53
CA THR A 94 11.48 -3.31 -0.40
C THR A 94 12.14 -2.67 -1.63
N TYR A 95 12.82 -3.47 -2.46
CA TYR A 95 13.31 -3.01 -3.76
C TYR A 95 12.17 -2.69 -4.74
N LEU A 96 10.96 -3.22 -4.48
CA LEU A 96 9.80 -3.02 -5.34
C LEU A 96 9.18 -1.61 -5.24
N ASP A 97 9.46 -0.85 -4.18
CA ASP A 97 8.78 0.43 -3.90
C ASP A 97 8.79 1.40 -5.11
N THR A 98 9.96 1.52 -5.75
CA THR A 98 10.12 2.38 -6.93
C THR A 98 9.41 1.84 -8.18
N PHE A 99 9.33 0.52 -8.34
CA PHE A 99 8.62 -0.13 -9.43
C PHE A 99 7.11 0.00 -9.26
N VAL A 100 6.60 -0.20 -8.04
CA VAL A 100 5.17 -0.03 -7.70
C VAL A 100 4.70 1.38 -8.03
N LEU A 101 5.42 2.40 -7.54
CA LEU A 101 5.07 3.79 -7.84
C LEU A 101 5.14 4.07 -9.35
N SER A 102 6.15 3.54 -10.05
CA SER A 102 6.26 3.70 -11.51
C SER A 102 5.07 3.09 -12.25
N VAL A 103 4.63 1.89 -11.86
CA VAL A 103 3.46 1.21 -12.45
C VAL A 103 2.20 2.05 -12.21
N VAL A 104 1.97 2.51 -10.98
CA VAL A 104 0.79 3.34 -10.65
C VAL A 104 0.79 4.65 -11.44
N LEU A 105 1.92 5.35 -11.53
CA LEU A 105 2.01 6.60 -12.29
C LEU A 105 1.83 6.37 -13.79
N GLY A 106 2.49 5.34 -14.34
CA GLY A 106 2.44 5.02 -15.76
C GLY A 106 1.07 4.56 -16.25
N GLN A 107 0.39 3.70 -15.48
CA GLN A 107 -0.99 3.26 -15.78
C GLN A 107 -1.99 4.43 -15.79
N ASN A 108 -1.65 5.53 -15.13
CA ASN A 108 -2.46 6.74 -15.05
C ASN A 108 -1.90 7.90 -15.90
N TYR A 109 -1.10 7.58 -16.92
CA TYR A 109 -0.56 8.50 -17.92
C TYR A 109 0.24 9.69 -17.33
N MET A 110 0.84 9.49 -16.16
CA MET A 110 1.74 10.48 -15.56
C MET A 110 3.21 10.20 -15.95
N PRO A 111 4.04 11.25 -16.11
CA PRO A 111 5.47 11.10 -16.33
C PRO A 111 6.14 10.25 -15.25
N ILE A 112 6.99 9.31 -15.67
CA ILE A 112 7.80 8.50 -14.75
C ILE A 112 8.83 9.43 -14.07
N PRO A 113 8.96 9.42 -12.73
CA PRO A 113 9.94 10.26 -12.05
C PRO A 113 11.37 9.76 -12.22
N TYR A 114 12.35 10.68 -12.19
CA TYR A 114 13.75 10.33 -12.03
C TYR A 114 13.97 9.65 -10.67
N THR A 115 14.66 8.51 -10.67
CA THR A 115 14.87 7.71 -9.45
C THR A 115 16.32 7.71 -9.01
N PHE A 116 16.57 7.93 -7.72
CA PHE A 116 17.91 7.87 -7.16
C PHE A 116 18.24 6.44 -6.69
N GLY A 117 19.29 5.84 -7.26
CA GLY A 117 19.74 4.49 -6.92
C GLY A 117 21.22 4.44 -6.57
N GLY A 118 21.62 3.48 -5.73
CA GLY A 118 23.04 3.23 -5.47
C GLY A 118 23.75 2.72 -6.73
N ILE A 119 24.95 3.22 -7.03
CA ILE A 119 25.72 2.81 -8.22
C ILE A 119 26.03 1.31 -8.27
N ASN A 120 25.98 0.62 -7.12
CA ASN A 120 26.12 -0.84 -7.04
C ASN A 120 24.97 -1.62 -7.72
N MET A 121 23.85 -0.96 -8.06
CA MET A 121 22.77 -1.56 -8.85
C MET A 121 22.89 -1.28 -10.36
N SER A 122 23.91 -0.52 -10.80
CA SER A 122 24.18 -0.26 -12.21
C SER A 122 24.96 -1.43 -12.84
N PHE A 123 24.27 -2.51 -13.19
CA PHE A 123 24.89 -3.65 -13.90
C PHE A 123 25.23 -3.32 -15.36
N MET A 124 26.18 -4.02 -15.98
CA MET A 124 26.54 -3.82 -17.39
C MET A 124 25.31 -4.06 -18.29
N GLY A 125 25.00 -3.11 -19.19
CA GLY A 125 23.79 -3.12 -20.03
C GLY A 125 22.54 -2.60 -19.32
N LEU A 126 22.13 -3.23 -18.22
CA LEU A 126 20.94 -2.81 -17.44
C LEU A 126 21.06 -1.41 -16.86
N GLY A 127 22.27 -0.99 -16.43
CA GLY A 127 22.51 0.35 -15.93
C GLY A 127 22.40 1.44 -17.00
N GLN A 128 22.64 1.10 -18.27
CA GLN A 128 22.43 2.04 -19.39
C GLN A 128 20.94 2.17 -19.71
N LEU A 129 20.21 1.05 -19.75
CA LEU A 129 18.75 1.06 -19.88
C LEU A 129 18.10 1.81 -18.72
N GLY A 130 18.56 1.59 -17.48
CA GLY A 130 18.10 2.32 -16.31
C GLY A 130 18.32 3.83 -16.44
N ARG A 131 19.51 4.29 -16.87
CA ARG A 131 19.77 5.72 -17.13
C ARG A 131 18.87 6.29 -18.23
N GLN A 132 18.51 5.48 -19.23
CA GLN A 132 17.57 5.85 -20.29
C GLN A 132 16.09 5.83 -19.85
N ALA A 133 15.81 5.25 -18.69
CA ALA A 133 14.50 5.25 -18.04
C ALA A 133 14.48 6.18 -16.80
N GLY A 134 15.42 7.14 -16.70
CA GLY A 134 15.46 8.12 -15.62
C GLY A 134 16.17 7.71 -14.32
N ALA A 135 16.90 6.59 -14.27
CA ALA A 135 17.65 6.20 -13.08
C ALA A 135 18.97 6.99 -12.92
N ILE A 136 19.07 7.79 -11.86
CA ILE A 136 20.24 8.55 -11.44
C ILE A 136 21.03 7.71 -10.44
N PHE A 137 22.19 7.20 -10.86
CA PHE A 137 23.06 6.39 -10.00
C PHE A 137 24.00 7.27 -9.18
N ILE A 138 24.00 7.08 -7.85
CA ILE A 138 24.81 7.84 -6.91
C ILE A 138 25.79 6.93 -6.13
N ARG A 139 26.96 7.47 -5.76
CA ARG A 139 27.95 6.80 -4.92
C ARG A 139 27.40 6.59 -3.50
N ARG A 140 27.77 5.47 -2.85
CA ARG A 140 27.37 5.18 -1.46
C ARG A 140 27.94 6.17 -0.44
N SER A 141 29.13 6.71 -0.70
CA SER A 141 29.75 7.76 0.10
C SER A 141 30.52 8.72 -0.80
N PHE A 142 30.36 10.02 -0.54
CA PHE A 142 31.05 11.11 -1.23
C PHE A 142 31.21 12.31 -0.29
N LYS A 143 31.28 12.06 1.02
CA LYS A 143 31.33 13.11 2.05
C LYS A 143 32.53 14.03 1.91
N ASP A 144 33.64 13.52 1.39
CA ASP A 144 34.90 14.28 1.26
C ASP A 144 35.21 14.64 -0.21
N ASN A 145 34.26 14.39 -1.14
CA ASN A 145 34.41 14.78 -2.54
C ASN A 145 33.52 15.99 -2.86
N ASP A 146 34.11 17.18 -2.84
CA ASP A 146 33.39 18.43 -3.07
C ASP A 146 32.99 18.64 -4.54
N VAL A 147 33.76 18.11 -5.49
CA VAL A 147 33.43 18.13 -6.92
C VAL A 147 32.14 17.34 -7.16
N TYR A 148 32.06 16.11 -6.65
CA TYR A 148 30.88 15.26 -6.76
C TYR A 148 29.63 15.89 -6.15
N LYS A 149 29.75 16.47 -4.94
CA LYS A 149 28.63 17.19 -4.30
C LYS A 149 28.14 18.36 -5.16
N MET A 150 29.07 19.15 -5.71
CA MET A 150 28.75 20.30 -6.55
C MET A 150 28.04 19.86 -7.82
N VAL A 151 28.57 18.85 -8.52
CA VAL A 151 27.97 18.31 -9.76
C VAL A 151 26.57 17.77 -9.49
N LEU A 152 26.38 16.96 -8.45
CA LEU A 152 25.08 16.42 -8.07
C LEU A 152 24.07 17.53 -7.75
N ARG A 153 24.48 18.51 -6.93
CA ARG A 153 23.64 19.66 -6.56
C ARG A 153 23.18 20.44 -7.80
N GLN A 154 24.10 20.74 -8.71
CA GLN A 154 23.77 21.52 -9.91
C GLN A 154 22.96 20.70 -10.93
N TYR A 155 23.19 19.39 -11.03
CA TYR A 155 22.40 18.52 -11.88
C TYR A 155 20.94 18.40 -11.40
N ILE A 156 20.72 18.23 -10.08
CA ILE A 156 19.37 18.28 -9.49
C ILE A 156 18.71 19.64 -9.78
N ALA A 157 19.43 20.75 -9.57
CA ALA A 157 18.90 22.07 -9.86
C ALA A 157 18.53 22.24 -11.34
N HIS A 158 19.32 21.70 -12.27
CA HIS A 158 18.99 21.69 -13.69
C HIS A 158 17.70 20.91 -13.97
N LEU A 159 17.52 19.71 -13.41
CA LEU A 159 16.30 18.92 -13.59
C LEU A 159 15.06 19.62 -13.00
N VAL A 160 15.18 20.26 -11.83
CA VAL A 160 14.09 21.05 -11.23
C VAL A 160 13.68 22.22 -12.13
N ARG A 161 14.63 22.90 -12.80
CA ARG A 161 14.32 23.97 -13.77
C ARG A 161 13.48 23.48 -14.95
N HIS A 162 13.66 22.22 -15.34
CA HIS A 162 12.93 21.59 -16.43
C HIS A 162 11.63 20.91 -15.97
N LYS A 163 11.14 21.22 -14.77
CA LYS A 163 9.93 20.66 -14.18
C LYS A 163 9.92 19.13 -14.11
N ALA A 164 11.11 18.52 -13.96
CA ALA A 164 11.21 17.07 -13.79
C ALA A 164 10.56 16.63 -12.47
N SER A 165 10.03 15.40 -12.46
CA SER A 165 9.59 14.73 -11.24
C SER A 165 10.68 13.79 -10.71
N PHE A 166 10.71 13.57 -9.41
CA PHE A 166 11.73 12.76 -8.72
C PHE A 166 11.06 11.77 -7.78
N MET A 167 11.68 10.61 -7.57
CA MET A 167 11.31 9.69 -6.51
C MET A 167 12.53 9.16 -5.77
N TRP A 168 12.46 9.11 -4.43
CA TRP A 168 13.49 8.44 -3.62
C TRP A 168 12.98 8.07 -2.24
N ALA A 169 13.66 7.09 -1.65
CA ALA A 169 13.53 6.72 -0.25
C ALA A 169 14.17 7.77 0.67
N LEU A 170 13.36 8.47 1.47
CA LEU A 170 13.85 9.48 2.41
C LEU A 170 14.90 8.93 3.40
N GLU A 171 14.74 7.67 3.78
CA GLU A 171 15.57 6.92 4.73
C GLU A 171 16.93 6.50 4.15
N GLY A 172 17.04 6.42 2.82
CA GLY A 172 18.23 5.97 2.10
C GLY A 172 18.55 4.47 2.19
N THR A 173 17.95 3.71 3.12
CA THR A 173 18.09 2.24 3.20
C THR A 173 16.78 1.59 3.62
N ARG A 174 16.61 0.30 3.26
CA ARG A 174 15.46 -0.50 3.70
C ARG A 174 15.40 -0.62 5.22
N SER A 175 14.21 -0.45 5.79
CA SER A 175 13.99 -0.70 7.22
C SER A 175 14.07 -2.19 7.52
N ARG A 176 14.82 -2.54 8.58
CA ARG A 176 14.93 -3.93 9.09
C ARG A 176 13.96 -4.23 10.23
N THR A 177 13.28 -3.20 10.73
CA THR A 177 12.34 -3.31 11.86
C THR A 177 10.90 -3.13 11.42
N GLY A 178 10.64 -2.76 10.16
CA GLY A 178 9.29 -2.42 9.67
C GLY A 178 8.91 -0.96 9.92
N LYS A 179 9.60 -0.26 10.83
CA LYS A 179 9.40 1.17 11.14
C LYS A 179 10.07 2.11 10.14
N LEU A 180 9.66 3.37 10.08
CA LEU A 180 10.39 4.40 9.35
C LEU A 180 11.73 4.69 10.03
N LEU A 181 12.82 4.78 9.26
CA LEU A 181 14.14 5.18 9.74
C LEU A 181 14.34 6.70 9.72
N TRP A 182 15.47 7.15 10.27
CA TRP A 182 15.91 8.55 10.28
C TRP A 182 16.19 9.08 8.86
N PRO A 183 15.61 10.25 8.48
CA PRO A 183 15.75 10.78 7.13
C PRO A 183 17.20 11.15 6.80
N LYS A 184 17.64 10.81 5.59
CA LYS A 184 18.92 11.23 5.03
C LYS A 184 18.73 12.55 4.29
N LEU A 185 19.23 13.63 4.89
CA LEU A 185 18.94 14.99 4.44
C LEU A 185 19.64 15.41 3.13
N GLY A 186 20.54 14.60 2.56
CA GLY A 186 21.39 14.99 1.43
C GLY A 186 20.64 15.40 0.17
N ILE A 187 19.84 14.50 -0.40
CA ILE A 187 19.03 14.78 -1.61
C ILE A 187 17.98 15.86 -1.31
N LEU A 188 17.31 15.75 -0.16
CA LEU A 188 16.32 16.72 0.29
C LEU A 188 16.90 18.14 0.36
N LYS A 189 18.13 18.29 0.88
CA LYS A 189 18.87 19.55 0.92
C LYS A 189 19.06 20.14 -0.47
N TYR A 190 19.56 19.35 -1.42
CA TYR A 190 19.82 19.86 -2.78
C TYR A 190 18.53 20.23 -3.52
N MET A 191 17.43 19.51 -3.30
CA MET A 191 16.12 19.88 -3.85
C MET A 191 15.57 21.16 -3.20
N MET A 192 15.73 21.32 -1.89
CA MET A 192 15.33 22.53 -1.17
C MET A 192 16.11 23.75 -1.67
N GLU A 193 17.43 23.64 -1.78
CA GLU A 193 18.30 24.69 -2.31
C GLU A 193 17.92 25.05 -3.76
N ALA A 194 17.66 24.05 -4.61
CA ALA A 194 17.21 24.28 -5.98
C ALA A 194 15.87 25.03 -6.03
N SER A 195 14.93 24.68 -5.14
CA SER A 195 13.63 25.37 -5.04
C SER A 195 13.80 26.83 -4.61
N GLN A 196 14.63 27.08 -3.58
CA GLN A 196 14.92 28.43 -3.10
C GLN A 196 15.58 29.33 -4.16
N GLN A 197 16.44 28.76 -5.02
CA GLN A 197 17.09 29.50 -6.11
C GLN A 197 16.14 29.90 -7.25
N LEU A 198 15.05 29.17 -7.45
CA LEU A 198 14.07 29.42 -8.52
C LEU A 198 12.88 30.22 -8.02
N ARG A 199 12.06 29.58 -7.19
CA ARG A 199 10.89 30.13 -6.50
C ARG A 199 10.55 29.12 -5.41
N ARG A 200 10.32 29.55 -4.17
CA ARG A 200 10.07 28.65 -3.02
C ARG A 200 9.03 27.54 -3.27
N ASP A 201 8.11 27.77 -4.19
CA ASP A 201 7.05 26.84 -4.59
C ASP A 201 7.30 26.16 -5.96
N SER A 202 8.56 25.95 -6.37
CA SER A 202 8.86 25.26 -7.63
C SER A 202 8.83 23.74 -7.50
N VAL A 203 9.08 23.22 -6.29
CA VAL A 203 9.04 21.78 -5.97
C VAL A 203 7.92 21.51 -4.97
N LYS A 204 7.04 20.57 -5.30
CA LYS A 204 6.00 20.03 -4.40
C LYS A 204 6.47 18.68 -3.88
N TYR A 205 6.60 18.51 -2.57
CA TYR A 205 7.01 17.25 -1.97
C TYR A 205 5.76 16.44 -1.66
N VAL A 206 5.59 15.29 -2.31
CA VAL A 206 4.43 14.40 -2.14
C VAL A 206 4.88 13.19 -1.32
N PRO A 207 4.43 13.07 -0.05
CA PRO A 207 4.59 11.86 0.74
C PRO A 207 3.93 10.68 0.06
N VAL A 208 4.63 9.54 -0.05
CA VAL A 208 4.08 8.31 -0.63
C VAL A 208 4.29 7.17 0.36
N SER A 209 3.20 6.54 0.76
CA SER A 209 3.22 5.32 1.55
C SER A 209 2.86 4.12 0.68
N ILE A 210 3.70 3.08 0.74
CA ILE A 210 3.48 1.82 0.04
C ILE A 210 3.54 0.72 1.10
N VAL A 211 2.44 0.00 1.25
CA VAL A 211 2.32 -1.14 2.17
C VAL A 211 1.98 -2.40 1.40
N TYR A 212 2.40 -3.52 1.97
CA TYR A 212 2.30 -4.84 1.38
C TYR A 212 1.74 -5.78 2.44
N ASP A 213 0.92 -6.76 2.05
CA ASP A 213 0.47 -7.80 2.97
C ASP A 213 1.66 -8.64 3.47
N LEU A 214 2.54 -9.08 2.55
CA LEU A 214 3.83 -9.69 2.84
C LEU A 214 4.96 -9.06 2.00
N ILE A 215 6.19 -9.16 2.48
CA ILE A 215 7.37 -8.62 1.78
C ILE A 215 8.42 -9.73 1.61
N PRO A 216 8.82 -10.09 0.37
CA PRO A 216 9.79 -11.14 0.09
C PRO A 216 11.14 -10.94 0.79
N ASP A 217 11.55 -9.68 0.94
CA ASP A 217 12.81 -9.29 1.56
C ASP A 217 12.89 -9.64 3.05
N VAL A 218 11.76 -9.79 3.76
CA VAL A 218 11.71 -9.86 5.23
C VAL A 218 12.53 -11.00 5.77
N HIS A 219 12.44 -12.22 5.20
CA HIS A 219 13.26 -13.37 5.60
C HIS A 219 14.77 -13.07 5.56
N SER A 220 15.24 -12.43 4.48
CA SER A 220 16.65 -12.08 4.35
C SER A 220 17.07 -10.98 5.31
N MET A 221 16.19 -9.99 5.55
CA MET A 221 16.46 -8.88 6.45
C MET A 221 16.46 -9.30 7.92
N THR A 222 15.63 -10.25 8.31
CA THR A 222 15.64 -10.80 9.67
C THR A 222 16.83 -11.71 9.90
N ALA A 223 17.25 -12.51 8.91
CA ALA A 223 18.49 -13.30 8.98
C ALA A 223 19.76 -12.43 9.07
N GLU A 224 19.79 -11.24 8.46
CA GLU A 224 20.87 -10.25 8.67
C GLU A 224 20.92 -9.76 10.14
N ARG A 225 19.80 -9.73 10.86
CA ARG A 225 19.72 -9.22 12.25
C ARG A 225 20.31 -10.17 13.28
N THR A 226 20.36 -11.47 12.98
CA THR A 226 20.95 -12.49 13.86
C THR A 226 22.46 -12.67 13.63
N GLY A 227 23.11 -11.77 12.85
CA GLY A 227 24.56 -11.74 12.67
C GLY A 227 25.06 -12.11 11.28
N SER A 228 24.18 -12.39 10.31
CA SER A 228 24.60 -12.66 8.92
C SER A 228 25.07 -11.38 8.22
N GLU A 229 26.26 -11.38 7.62
CA GLU A 229 26.78 -10.22 6.89
C GLU A 229 25.93 -9.89 5.65
N LYS A 230 25.73 -8.57 5.41
CA LYS A 230 25.03 -8.08 4.21
C LYS A 230 25.79 -8.51 2.95
N LYS A 231 25.21 -9.40 2.16
CA LYS A 231 25.78 -9.81 0.87
C LYS A 231 25.67 -8.66 -0.15
N PRO A 232 26.72 -8.39 -0.95
CA PRO A 232 26.64 -7.42 -2.02
C PRO A 232 25.57 -7.82 -3.05
N GLU A 233 24.72 -6.86 -3.41
CA GLU A 233 23.70 -6.99 -4.45
C GLU A 233 24.41 -7.31 -5.79
N SER A 234 24.19 -8.51 -6.33
CA SER A 234 24.77 -9.00 -7.59
C SER A 234 23.69 -9.33 -8.61
N LEU A 235 24.04 -9.47 -9.89
CA LEU A 235 23.10 -9.93 -10.93
C LEU A 235 22.46 -11.28 -10.60
N GLY A 236 23.24 -12.24 -10.09
CA GLY A 236 22.73 -13.55 -9.69
C GLY A 236 21.75 -13.46 -8.50
N TRP A 237 22.02 -12.56 -7.56
CA TRP A 237 21.08 -12.25 -6.48
C TRP A 237 19.77 -11.68 -7.03
N PHE A 238 19.82 -10.73 -7.97
CA PHE A 238 18.62 -10.13 -8.57
C PHE A 238 17.78 -11.16 -9.33
N VAL A 239 18.42 -12.05 -10.09
CA VAL A 239 17.71 -13.16 -10.76
C VAL A 239 17.02 -14.08 -9.75
N ASN A 240 17.68 -14.38 -8.63
CA ASN A 240 17.08 -15.20 -7.58
C ASN A 240 15.91 -14.48 -6.89
N TYR A 241 15.99 -13.17 -6.71
CA TYR A 241 14.91 -12.33 -6.19
C TYR A 241 13.67 -12.37 -7.11
N ILE A 242 13.86 -12.27 -8.43
CA ILE A 242 12.77 -12.45 -9.40
C ILE A 242 12.21 -13.87 -9.31
N ARG A 243 13.05 -14.88 -9.13
CA ARG A 243 12.58 -16.27 -8.99
C ARG A 243 11.74 -16.47 -7.73
N SER A 244 12.14 -15.91 -6.58
CA SER A 244 11.33 -15.98 -5.37
C SER A 244 9.99 -15.27 -5.55
N MET A 245 9.98 -14.13 -6.23
CA MET A 245 8.75 -13.41 -6.61
C MET A 245 7.79 -14.29 -7.41
N MET A 246 8.28 -15.07 -8.38
CA MET A 246 7.42 -15.93 -9.22
C MET A 246 6.85 -17.16 -8.49
N SER A 247 7.45 -17.56 -7.37
CA SER A 247 7.02 -18.74 -6.59
C SER A 247 6.15 -18.37 -5.39
N GLY A 248 6.14 -17.10 -5.00
CA GLY A 248 5.45 -16.62 -3.82
C GLY A 248 4.12 -15.96 -4.16
N ASP A 249 3.22 -16.02 -3.18
CA ASP A 249 1.99 -15.23 -3.15
C ASP A 249 2.12 -14.33 -1.94
N TYR A 250 2.32 -13.03 -2.19
CA TYR A 250 2.62 -12.03 -1.17
C TYR A 250 1.41 -11.13 -0.87
N GLY A 251 0.23 -11.47 -1.43
CA GLY A 251 -1.03 -10.76 -1.23
C GLY A 251 -1.11 -9.45 -2.01
N ARG A 252 -1.66 -8.41 -1.36
CA ARG A 252 -1.94 -7.12 -1.99
C ARG A 252 -0.88 -6.06 -1.74
N ILE A 253 -0.88 -5.09 -2.64
CA ILE A 253 -0.13 -3.84 -2.52
C ILE A 253 -1.13 -2.70 -2.40
N THR A 254 -0.95 -1.86 -1.38
CA THR A 254 -1.69 -0.62 -1.24
C THR A 254 -0.73 0.57 -1.29
N LEU A 255 -1.08 1.56 -2.12
CA LEU A 255 -0.36 2.81 -2.25
C LEU A 255 -1.28 3.99 -1.91
N ARG A 256 -0.77 4.92 -1.10
CA ARG A 256 -1.43 6.17 -0.73
C ARG A 256 -0.50 7.35 -0.91
N PHE A 257 -1.06 8.48 -1.35
CA PHE A 257 -0.36 9.77 -1.42
C PHE A 257 -0.83 10.65 -0.27
N GLY A 258 0.11 11.11 0.56
CA GLY A 258 -0.16 12.06 1.63
C GLY A 258 -0.34 13.48 1.13
N GLU A 259 -0.68 14.39 2.05
CA GLU A 259 -0.81 15.81 1.73
C GLU A 259 0.55 16.38 1.26
N PRO A 260 0.60 17.09 0.12
CA PRO A 260 1.84 17.68 -0.35
C PRO A 260 2.39 18.69 0.65
N VAL A 261 3.69 18.59 0.95
CA VAL A 261 4.38 19.50 1.85
C VAL A 261 5.11 20.57 1.03
N THR A 262 4.95 21.84 1.40
CA THR A 262 5.67 22.96 0.78
C THR A 262 6.61 23.65 1.78
N LEU A 263 7.63 24.33 1.24
CA LEU A 263 8.54 25.17 2.03
C LEU A 263 7.88 26.44 2.58
N ALA A 264 6.70 26.83 2.06
CA ALA A 264 5.99 28.02 2.48
C ALA A 264 5.02 27.74 3.66
N GLU A 265 4.49 26.52 3.73
CA GLU A 265 3.48 26.11 4.71
C GLU A 265 4.08 25.42 5.94
N THR A 266 5.39 25.21 6.01
CA THR A 266 6.03 24.60 7.18
C THR A 266 5.77 25.50 8.39
N PRO A 267 4.96 25.06 9.38
CA PRO A 267 4.54 25.93 10.46
C PRO A 267 5.74 26.52 11.19
N ASN A 268 5.58 27.74 11.69
CA ASN A 268 6.36 28.20 12.83
C ASN A 268 6.00 27.31 14.02
N VAL A 269 6.57 26.10 14.09
CA VAL A 269 6.52 25.26 15.28
C VAL A 269 7.15 26.07 16.41
N PRO A 270 6.39 26.47 17.44
CA PRO A 270 6.97 26.95 18.68
C PRO A 270 7.67 25.76 19.35
N GLU A 271 8.85 25.98 19.89
CA GLU A 271 9.69 24.98 20.59
C GLU A 271 10.40 23.96 19.68
N VAL A 272 11.23 24.45 18.77
CA VAL A 272 12.59 23.91 18.72
C VAL A 272 13.29 24.51 19.94
N ASP A 273 13.76 23.68 20.88
CA ASP A 273 14.44 24.14 22.12
C ASP A 273 15.32 25.36 21.83
N MET A 274 15.26 26.39 22.67
CA MET A 274 16.07 27.61 22.51
C MET A 274 17.57 27.28 22.38
N GLU A 275 18.03 26.15 22.92
CA GLU A 275 19.39 25.63 22.74
C GLU A 275 19.71 25.14 21.32
N ILE A 276 18.74 24.61 20.57
CA ILE A 276 18.92 24.15 19.18
C ILE A 276 18.92 25.35 18.24
N GLN A 277 18.07 26.36 18.48
CA GLN A 277 18.07 27.61 17.68
C GLN A 277 19.40 28.37 17.78
N ALA A 278 20.10 28.28 18.91
CA ALA A 278 21.42 28.90 19.09
C ALA A 278 22.57 28.15 18.38
N ARG A 279 22.37 26.88 17.99
CA ARG A 279 23.43 25.99 17.47
C ARG A 279 23.40 25.73 15.96
N TYR A 280 22.28 25.99 15.28
CA TYR A 280 22.09 25.65 13.86
C TYR A 280 21.66 26.86 13.04
N SER A 281 22.04 26.89 11.75
CA SER A 281 21.60 27.95 10.84
C SER A 281 20.10 27.85 10.52
N SER A 282 19.48 28.96 10.10
CA SER A 282 18.06 28.98 9.70
C SER A 282 17.71 27.93 8.66
N ASP A 283 18.60 27.69 7.70
CA ASP A 283 18.40 26.72 6.62
C ASP A 283 18.51 25.27 7.11
N GLN A 284 19.39 25.00 8.08
CA GLN A 284 19.49 23.67 8.70
C GLN A 284 18.22 23.33 9.50
N ILE A 285 17.67 24.31 10.20
CA ILE A 285 16.40 24.16 10.94
C ILE A 285 15.25 23.92 9.95
N ALA A 286 15.17 24.70 8.86
CA ALA A 286 14.13 24.53 7.83
C ALA A 286 14.20 23.15 7.16
N LEU A 287 15.41 22.68 6.85
CA LEU A 287 15.63 21.35 6.27
C LEU A 287 15.18 20.22 7.20
N GLN A 288 15.51 20.32 8.48
CA GLN A 288 15.07 19.34 9.47
C GLN A 288 13.55 19.36 9.62
N LYS A 289 12.94 20.55 9.74
CA LYS A 289 11.47 20.70 9.82
C LYS A 289 10.77 20.09 8.62
N LEU A 290 11.24 20.35 7.40
CA LEU A 290 10.71 19.74 6.19
C LEU A 290 10.83 18.20 6.24
N ALA A 291 11.98 17.67 6.66
CA ALA A 291 12.18 16.23 6.75
C ALA A 291 11.21 15.58 7.78
N PHE A 292 11.04 16.20 8.95
CA PHE A 292 10.12 15.71 9.98
C PHE A 292 8.66 15.79 9.54
N GLU A 293 8.25 16.88 8.90
CA GLU A 293 6.90 17.02 8.36
C GLU A 293 6.62 15.95 7.29
N LEU A 294 7.57 15.70 6.38
CA LEU A 294 7.44 14.62 5.40
C LEU A 294 7.27 13.25 6.07
N VAL A 295 8.07 12.94 7.09
CA VAL A 295 7.92 11.68 7.85
C VAL A 295 6.56 11.59 8.54
N HIS A 296 6.09 12.71 9.13
CA HIS A 296 4.78 12.77 9.76
C HIS A 296 3.64 12.52 8.76
N GLN A 297 3.68 13.18 7.61
CA GLN A 297 2.68 12.98 6.55
C GLN A 297 2.73 11.59 5.93
N ILE A 298 3.91 10.98 5.80
CA ILE A 298 4.05 9.57 5.39
C ILE A 298 3.31 8.67 6.40
N ASN A 299 3.55 8.83 7.70
CA ASN A 299 2.87 8.03 8.72
C ASN A 299 1.35 8.21 8.64
N ARG A 300 0.86 9.45 8.52
CA ARG A 300 -0.58 9.72 8.39
C ARG A 300 -1.20 9.09 7.14
N ALA A 301 -0.48 9.07 6.03
CA ALA A 301 -0.96 8.45 4.79
C ALA A 301 -0.85 6.92 4.79
N THR A 302 -0.17 6.31 5.77
CA THR A 302 0.11 4.87 5.76
C THR A 302 -1.11 4.08 6.22
N PRO A 303 -1.70 3.24 5.35
CA PRO A 303 -2.82 2.41 5.75
C PRO A 303 -2.35 1.16 6.52
N VAL A 304 -3.29 0.53 7.21
CA VAL A 304 -3.06 -0.64 8.06
C VAL A 304 -3.50 -1.92 7.35
N THR A 305 -2.58 -2.86 7.17
CA THR A 305 -2.87 -4.16 6.57
C THR A 305 -3.46 -5.14 7.58
N THR A 306 -4.30 -6.07 7.13
CA THR A 306 -4.84 -7.11 8.01
C THR A 306 -3.72 -8.02 8.56
N THR A 307 -2.68 -8.29 7.77
CA THR A 307 -1.51 -9.07 8.22
C THR A 307 -0.79 -8.40 9.40
N SER A 308 -0.59 -7.08 9.36
CA SER A 308 0.04 -6.33 10.45
C SER A 308 -0.78 -6.40 11.76
N LEU A 309 -2.11 -6.37 11.66
CA LEU A 309 -3.00 -6.48 12.83
C LEU A 309 -3.05 -7.91 13.38
N VAL A 310 -3.07 -8.93 12.51
CA VAL A 310 -2.97 -10.34 12.94
C VAL A 310 -1.65 -10.59 13.68
N CYS A 311 -0.52 -10.10 13.17
CA CYS A 311 0.76 -10.19 13.86
C CYS A 311 0.73 -9.47 15.21
N THR A 312 0.11 -8.29 15.29
CA THR A 312 -0.03 -7.54 16.55
C THR A 312 -0.87 -8.32 17.58
N ALA A 313 -2.01 -8.88 17.16
CA ALA A 313 -2.86 -9.73 18.00
C ALA A 313 -2.10 -10.96 18.51
N LEU A 314 -1.39 -11.67 17.64
CA LEU A 314 -0.59 -12.84 18.03
C LEU A 314 0.59 -12.48 18.93
N LEU A 315 1.26 -11.34 18.75
CA LEU A 315 2.32 -10.89 19.65
C LEU A 315 1.80 -10.52 21.06
N SER A 316 0.51 -10.24 21.19
CA SER A 316 -0.11 -9.93 22.49
C SER A 316 -0.33 -11.19 23.35
N LYS A 317 -0.62 -12.35 22.73
CA LYS A 317 -1.03 -13.60 23.41
C LYS A 317 -0.13 -14.81 23.12
N PHE A 318 0.74 -14.72 22.12
CA PHE A 318 1.61 -15.76 21.55
C PHE A 318 0.90 -16.97 20.91
N ALA A 319 -0.30 -17.31 21.38
CA ALA A 319 -1.16 -18.35 20.83
C ALA A 319 -2.63 -17.92 20.90
N ALA A 320 -3.37 -18.07 19.80
CA ALA A 320 -4.78 -17.74 19.75
C ALA A 320 -5.54 -18.62 18.74
N SER A 321 -6.82 -18.86 18.99
CA SER A 321 -7.76 -19.44 18.04
C SER A 321 -8.16 -18.42 16.96
N LYS A 322 -8.72 -18.89 15.84
CA LYS A 322 -9.23 -17.99 14.78
C LYS A 322 -10.24 -16.98 15.32
N ALA A 323 -11.14 -17.42 16.21
CA ALA A 323 -12.18 -16.56 16.78
C ALA A 323 -11.62 -15.46 17.70
N GLU A 324 -10.59 -15.78 18.49
CA GLU A 324 -9.87 -14.80 19.30
C GLU A 324 -9.14 -13.78 18.41
N ILE A 325 -8.47 -14.25 17.33
CA ILE A 325 -7.80 -13.37 16.38
C ILE A 325 -8.79 -12.45 15.66
N ASP A 326 -9.94 -12.97 15.22
CA ASP A 326 -11.00 -12.16 14.61
C ASP A 326 -11.46 -11.03 15.54
N ARG A 327 -11.66 -11.35 16.83
CA ARG A 327 -12.04 -10.37 17.86
C ARG A 327 -10.97 -9.32 18.06
N ASP A 328 -9.72 -9.74 18.26
CA ASP A 328 -8.60 -8.84 18.53
C ASP A 328 -8.35 -7.91 17.34
N VAL A 329 -8.39 -8.44 16.11
CA VAL A 329 -8.23 -7.66 14.89
C VAL A 329 -9.39 -6.67 14.73
N ALA A 330 -10.64 -7.06 14.98
CA ALA A 330 -11.79 -6.15 14.92
C ALA A 330 -11.63 -4.97 15.89
N GLN A 331 -11.15 -5.25 17.10
CA GLN A 331 -10.95 -4.21 18.10
C GLN A 331 -9.73 -3.34 17.78
N LEU A 332 -8.64 -3.90 17.21
CA LEU A 332 -7.51 -3.12 16.67
C LEU A 332 -7.95 -2.19 15.53
N ILE A 333 -8.76 -2.69 14.59
CA ILE A 333 -9.36 -1.87 13.52
C ILE A 333 -10.20 -0.75 14.12
N THR A 334 -10.96 -1.02 15.18
CA THR A 334 -11.77 0.00 15.86
C THR A 334 -10.90 1.13 16.42
N ILE A 335 -9.77 0.81 17.06
CA ILE A 335 -8.81 1.81 17.57
C ILE A 335 -8.28 2.66 16.41
N VAL A 336 -7.85 2.01 15.31
CA VAL A 336 -7.31 2.71 14.13
C VAL A 336 -8.39 3.58 13.47
N ALA A 337 -9.56 3.03 13.18
CA ALA A 337 -10.66 3.69 12.47
C ALA A 337 -11.19 4.92 13.20
N ARG A 338 -11.26 4.88 14.53
CA ARG A 338 -11.73 6.03 15.33
C ARG A 338 -10.79 7.22 15.24
N ARG A 339 -9.48 6.98 15.10
CA ARG A 339 -8.46 8.02 14.96
C ARG A 339 -8.33 8.48 13.50
N ASP A 340 -8.27 7.54 12.58
CA ASP A 340 -8.15 7.79 11.14
C ASP A 340 -8.92 6.74 10.33
N PRO A 341 -10.17 7.04 9.93
CA PRO A 341 -10.96 6.14 9.11
C PRO A 341 -10.29 5.80 7.76
N LYS A 342 -9.47 6.70 7.21
CA LYS A 342 -8.81 6.52 5.90
C LYS A 342 -7.63 5.55 5.98
N ALA A 343 -7.10 5.30 7.18
CA ALA A 343 -6.02 4.34 7.39
C ALA A 343 -6.51 2.88 7.31
N VAL A 344 -7.82 2.63 7.46
CA VAL A 344 -8.39 1.30 7.34
C VAL A 344 -8.65 0.97 5.87
N LEU A 345 -8.07 -0.13 5.39
CA LEU A 345 -8.30 -0.63 4.03
C LEU A 345 -9.77 -0.98 3.83
N SER A 346 -10.34 -0.64 2.67
CA SER A 346 -11.77 -0.68 2.34
C SER A 346 -12.57 -1.88 2.87
N PRO A 347 -13.85 -1.68 3.24
CA PRO A 347 -14.71 -2.70 3.87
C PRO A 347 -15.36 -3.71 2.91
N GLU A 348 -14.94 -3.78 1.64
CA GLU A 348 -15.61 -4.57 0.59
C GLU A 348 -15.61 -6.09 0.86
N VAL A 349 -14.74 -6.57 1.75
CA VAL A 349 -14.67 -7.99 2.19
C VAL A 349 -14.95 -8.10 3.68
N VAL A 350 -15.82 -9.05 4.06
CA VAL A 350 -16.17 -9.35 5.45
C VAL A 350 -14.89 -9.59 6.26
N LEU A 351 -14.71 -8.87 7.37
CA LEU A 351 -13.46 -8.93 8.16
C LEU A 351 -12.99 -10.35 8.47
N ARG A 352 -13.91 -11.25 8.81
CA ARG A 352 -13.59 -12.64 9.13
C ARG A 352 -12.85 -13.35 7.99
N GLU A 353 -13.26 -13.07 6.75
CA GLU A 353 -12.64 -13.61 5.54
C GLU A 353 -11.27 -12.97 5.32
N ARG A 354 -11.15 -11.65 5.47
CA ARG A 354 -9.86 -10.94 5.39
C ARG A 354 -8.83 -11.47 6.40
N VAL A 355 -9.27 -11.72 7.64
CA VAL A 355 -8.40 -12.32 8.67
C VAL A 355 -8.06 -13.76 8.31
N GLY A 356 -8.97 -14.51 7.69
CA GLY A 356 -8.71 -15.84 7.13
C GLY A 356 -7.60 -15.82 6.08
N GLN A 357 -7.76 -14.98 5.06
CA GLN A 357 -6.77 -14.78 3.99
C GLN A 357 -5.41 -14.35 4.55
N ALA A 358 -5.40 -13.38 5.47
CA ALA A 358 -4.17 -12.92 6.10
C ALA A 358 -3.46 -14.03 6.90
N LEU A 359 -4.21 -14.87 7.61
CA LEU A 359 -3.63 -16.03 8.31
C LEU A 359 -3.10 -17.08 7.35
N GLU A 360 -3.80 -17.37 6.25
CA GLU A 360 -3.31 -18.30 5.23
C GLU A 360 -2.01 -17.82 4.60
N LEU A 361 -1.92 -16.53 4.25
CA LEU A 361 -0.68 -15.90 3.77
C LEU A 361 0.45 -16.03 4.79
N LEU A 362 0.21 -15.66 6.05
CA LEU A 362 1.21 -15.73 7.11
C LEU A 362 1.64 -17.18 7.43
N VAL A 363 0.74 -18.15 7.30
CA VAL A 363 1.05 -19.57 7.48
C VAL A 363 1.88 -20.11 6.32
N LYS A 364 1.53 -19.75 5.08
CA LYS A 364 2.26 -20.13 3.87
C LYS A 364 3.69 -19.56 3.86
N ASP A 365 3.86 -18.34 4.35
CA ASP A 365 5.18 -17.69 4.48
C ASP A 365 6.00 -18.18 5.69
N GLY A 366 5.39 -18.95 6.61
CA GLY A 366 6.06 -19.49 7.80
C GLY A 366 6.19 -18.48 8.96
N VAL A 367 5.50 -17.34 8.90
CA VAL A 367 5.45 -16.36 9.99
C VAL A 367 4.58 -16.87 11.14
N VAL A 368 3.54 -17.64 10.81
CA VAL A 368 2.58 -18.22 11.75
C VAL A 368 2.49 -19.72 11.51
N GLU A 369 2.35 -20.50 12.58
CA GLU A 369 2.09 -21.93 12.51
C GLU A 369 0.67 -22.25 12.97
N ARG A 370 0.05 -23.26 12.34
CA ARG A 370 -1.21 -23.84 12.76
C ARG A 370 -0.93 -25.13 13.56
N LYS A 371 -1.34 -25.16 14.83
CA LYS A 371 -1.23 -26.33 15.73
C LYS A 371 -2.62 -26.87 16.09
N GLY A 372 -2.74 -28.18 16.24
CA GLY A 372 -4.01 -28.86 16.56
C GLY A 372 -4.90 -29.16 15.35
N MET A 373 -6.07 -29.75 15.60
CA MET A 373 -7.06 -30.11 14.57
C MET A 373 -8.48 -29.68 14.96
N GLY A 374 -9.36 -29.49 13.98
CA GLY A 374 -10.76 -29.14 14.22
C GLY A 374 -10.95 -27.81 14.94
N LEU A 375 -11.74 -27.80 16.03
CA LEU A 375 -12.01 -26.61 16.85
C LEU A 375 -10.86 -26.26 17.81
N ASP A 376 -9.92 -27.17 18.03
CA ASP A 376 -8.75 -26.97 18.91
C ASP A 376 -7.57 -26.31 18.18
N VAL A 377 -7.79 -25.85 16.95
CA VAL A 377 -6.76 -25.16 16.18
C VAL A 377 -6.31 -23.90 16.91
N ARG A 378 -5.00 -23.77 17.05
CA ARG A 378 -4.31 -22.58 17.56
C ARG A 378 -3.30 -22.10 16.53
N TYR A 379 -3.26 -20.80 16.34
CA TYR A 379 -2.23 -20.12 15.57
C TYR A 379 -1.18 -19.61 16.54
N THR A 380 0.08 -19.89 16.24
CA THR A 380 1.23 -19.53 17.09
C THR A 380 2.32 -18.90 16.24
N ILE A 381 3.12 -18.00 16.81
CA ILE A 381 4.34 -17.51 16.15
C ILE A 381 5.48 -18.46 16.55
N PRO A 382 6.16 -19.14 15.62
CA PRO A 382 7.30 -19.97 15.94
C PRO A 382 8.50 -19.10 16.35
N PRO A 383 9.40 -19.58 17.24
CA PRO A 383 10.51 -18.79 17.78
C PRO A 383 11.37 -18.07 16.74
N GLU A 384 11.65 -18.72 15.62
CA GLU A 384 12.44 -18.20 14.51
C GLU A 384 11.76 -17.06 13.74
N SER A 385 10.43 -16.96 13.83
CA SER A 385 9.63 -16.00 13.06
C SER A 385 9.18 -14.78 13.87
N TYR A 386 9.53 -14.70 15.17
CA TYR A 386 9.18 -13.53 16.00
C TYR A 386 9.65 -12.21 15.41
N LEU A 387 10.88 -12.15 14.89
CA LEU A 387 11.40 -10.94 14.23
C LEU A 387 10.57 -10.53 13.02
N MET A 388 10.01 -11.49 12.28
CA MET A 388 9.15 -11.23 11.13
C MET A 388 7.77 -10.76 11.58
N ALA A 389 7.18 -11.40 12.59
CA ALA A 389 5.91 -10.97 13.16
C ALA A 389 5.99 -9.54 13.73
N VAL A 390 7.08 -9.21 14.43
CA VAL A 390 7.34 -7.83 14.92
C VAL A 390 7.55 -6.88 13.75
N TYR A 391 8.22 -7.30 12.67
CA TYR A 391 8.36 -6.49 11.46
C TYR A 391 7.00 -6.08 10.89
N TYR A 392 6.12 -7.06 10.67
CA TYR A 392 4.78 -6.81 10.12
C TYR A 392 3.89 -6.03 11.09
N SER A 393 3.92 -6.32 12.40
CA SER A 393 3.22 -5.53 13.43
C SER A 393 3.69 -4.07 13.43
N ASN A 394 4.99 -3.83 13.24
CA ASN A 394 5.56 -2.48 13.15
C ASN A 394 5.09 -1.66 11.95
N MET A 395 4.44 -2.28 10.95
CA MET A 395 3.82 -1.51 9.86
C MET A 395 2.58 -0.74 10.33
N ALA A 396 1.88 -1.20 11.38
CA ALA A 396 0.72 -0.52 11.96
C ALA A 396 1.05 0.32 13.21
N ILE A 397 2.29 0.25 13.72
CA ILE A 397 2.61 0.73 15.08
C ILE A 397 2.38 2.22 15.30
N HIS A 398 2.50 3.06 14.27
CA HIS A 398 2.31 4.51 14.38
C HIS A 398 0.85 4.89 14.67
N HIS A 399 -0.11 4.04 14.27
CA HIS A 399 -1.52 4.20 14.65
C HIS A 399 -1.79 3.77 16.10
N LEU A 400 -0.97 2.86 16.64
CA LEU A 400 -1.21 2.18 17.93
C LEU A 400 -0.36 2.73 19.10
N VAL A 401 0.72 3.47 18.82
CA VAL A 401 1.66 3.93 19.86
C VAL A 401 1.02 4.88 20.88
N ASN A 402 0.13 5.76 20.42
CA ASN A 402 -0.61 6.67 21.31
C ASN A 402 -1.49 5.87 22.28
N HIS A 403 -2.25 4.91 21.75
CA HIS A 403 -3.05 3.98 22.56
C HIS A 403 -2.22 3.22 23.59
N ALA A 404 -1.05 2.72 23.20
CA ALA A 404 -0.15 2.03 24.12
C ALA A 404 0.35 2.94 25.27
N PHE A 405 0.61 4.22 24.99
CA PHE A 405 0.98 5.17 26.03
C PHE A 405 -0.20 5.52 26.94
N ILE A 406 -1.41 5.59 26.38
CA ILE A 406 -2.65 5.76 27.15
C ILE A 406 -2.85 4.57 28.10
N GLU A 407 -2.74 3.32 27.63
CA GLU A 407 -2.84 2.12 28.47
C GLU A 407 -1.86 2.16 29.66
N LEU A 408 -0.58 2.43 29.39
CA LEU A 408 0.45 2.53 30.43
C LEU A 408 0.21 3.68 31.40
N SER A 409 -0.22 4.84 30.90
CA SER A 409 -0.45 6.03 31.72
C SER A 409 -1.70 5.91 32.57
N LEU A 410 -2.77 5.29 32.05
CA LEU A 410 -3.96 4.92 32.82
C LEU A 410 -3.63 3.90 33.91
N LEU A 411 -2.85 2.86 33.59
CA LEU A 411 -2.37 1.91 34.60
C LEU A 411 -1.51 2.61 35.67
N HIS A 412 -0.67 3.57 35.28
CA HIS A 412 0.19 4.32 36.18
C HIS A 412 -0.57 5.19 37.19
N VAL A 413 -1.70 5.78 36.77
CA VAL A 413 -2.57 6.58 37.65
C VAL A 413 -3.56 5.72 38.45
N ALA A 414 -3.98 4.56 37.93
CA ALA A 414 -4.84 3.63 38.65
C ALA A 414 -4.10 2.89 39.78
N ALA A 415 -2.80 2.63 39.63
CA ALA A 415 -2.03 1.83 40.59
C ALA A 415 -1.82 2.48 41.97
N LYS A 416 -2.09 3.79 42.13
CA LYS A 416 -1.93 4.53 43.40
C LYS A 416 -2.96 5.65 43.43
N GLU A 417 -3.69 5.84 44.53
CA GLU A 417 -4.50 7.05 44.79
C GLU A 417 -3.58 8.29 44.81
N ARG A 418 -3.23 8.81 43.63
CA ARG A 418 -2.27 9.90 43.51
C ARG A 418 -2.97 11.23 43.71
N PRO A 419 -2.35 12.15 44.48
CA PRO A 419 -2.82 13.53 44.46
C PRO A 419 -2.66 14.07 43.02
N LYS A 420 -3.75 14.60 42.45
CA LYS A 420 -3.84 15.16 41.09
C LYS A 420 -3.62 14.10 39.97
N PRO A 421 -4.62 13.24 39.71
CA PRO A 421 -4.56 12.21 38.66
C PRO A 421 -4.23 12.77 37.27
N LEU A 422 -4.84 13.89 36.87
CA LEU A 422 -4.62 14.55 35.58
C LEU A 422 -3.15 14.95 35.37
N LEU A 423 -2.54 15.60 36.37
CA LEU A 423 -1.13 16.00 36.29
C LEU A 423 -0.22 14.77 36.20
N SER A 424 -0.53 13.72 36.97
CA SER A 424 0.25 12.48 36.99
C SER A 424 0.16 11.73 35.66
N PHE A 425 -1.02 11.72 35.02
CA PHE A 425 -1.25 11.13 33.71
C PHE A 425 -0.38 11.81 32.64
N TRP A 426 -0.45 13.14 32.54
CA TRP A 426 0.34 13.89 31.55
C TRP A 426 1.84 13.83 31.80
N ALA A 427 2.27 13.82 33.06
CA ALA A 427 3.68 13.61 33.40
C ALA A 427 4.19 12.25 32.92
N GLU A 428 3.37 11.20 33.07
CA GLU A 428 3.72 9.87 32.56
C GLU A 428 3.73 9.82 31.04
N MET A 429 2.73 10.39 30.36
CA MET A 429 2.68 10.49 28.89
C MET A 429 3.94 11.15 28.32
N MET A 430 4.36 12.29 28.89
CA MET A 430 5.56 13.00 28.44
C MET A 430 6.84 12.22 28.76
N ARG A 431 6.87 11.47 29.88
CA ARG A 431 7.99 10.59 30.21
C ARG A 431 8.11 9.43 29.22
N LEU A 432 6.99 8.80 28.84
CA LEU A 432 6.96 7.74 27.82
C LEU A 432 7.43 8.28 26.46
N ARG A 433 6.94 9.45 26.06
CA ARG A 433 7.38 10.13 24.82
C ARG A 433 8.90 10.37 24.80
N ASP A 434 9.50 10.81 25.92
CA ASP A 434 10.97 10.94 26.02
C ASP A 434 11.69 9.59 25.97
N LEU A 435 11.18 8.58 26.70
CA LEU A 435 11.78 7.25 26.78
C LEU A 435 11.86 6.59 25.39
N PHE A 436 10.84 6.74 24.57
CA PHE A 436 10.76 6.12 23.24
C PHE A 436 11.11 7.09 22.08
N LYS A 437 11.81 8.20 22.34
CA LYS A 437 12.14 9.21 21.30
C LYS A 437 13.07 8.75 20.18
N PHE A 438 13.83 7.69 20.39
CA PHE A 438 14.65 7.07 19.36
C PHE A 438 13.90 5.95 18.60
N GLU A 439 12.69 5.60 19.05
CA GLU A 439 11.90 4.53 18.46
C GLU A 439 10.79 5.03 17.54
N PHE A 440 10.19 6.19 17.86
CA PHE A 440 9.02 6.71 17.16
C PHE A 440 9.17 8.18 16.81
N TYR A 441 8.45 8.59 15.78
CA TYR A 441 8.27 9.99 15.42
C TYR A 441 7.00 10.53 16.05
N TYR A 442 7.12 11.68 16.70
CA TYR A 442 5.99 12.35 17.33
C TYR A 442 5.71 13.68 16.64
N PRO A 443 4.45 14.11 16.61
CA PRO A 443 4.13 15.50 16.31
C PRO A 443 4.67 16.42 17.43
N THR A 444 4.41 17.72 17.26
CA THR A 444 4.75 18.73 18.27
C THR A 444 4.08 18.41 19.61
N ARG A 445 4.60 18.93 20.74
CA ARG A 445 4.00 18.67 22.07
C ARG A 445 2.51 19.04 22.14
N PRO A 446 2.06 20.20 21.63
CA PRO A 446 0.64 20.57 21.64
C PRO A 446 -0.21 19.60 20.81
N GLN A 447 0.17 19.33 19.55
CA GLN A 447 -0.55 18.39 18.68
C GLN A 447 -0.61 16.98 19.28
N PHE A 448 0.48 16.54 19.91
CA PHE A 448 0.52 15.25 20.61
C PHE A 448 -0.51 15.22 21.75
N SER A 449 -0.61 16.28 22.55
CA SER A 449 -1.63 16.38 23.59
C SER A 449 -3.05 16.38 23.01
N ASP A 450 -3.31 17.16 21.97
CA ASP A 450 -4.62 17.22 21.30
C ASP A 450 -5.04 15.83 20.77
N GLU A 451 -4.11 15.08 20.15
CA GLU A 451 -4.35 13.73 19.67
C GLU A 451 -4.70 12.75 20.79
N ILE A 452 -4.04 12.87 21.95
CA ILE A 452 -4.28 12.00 23.12
C ILE A 452 -5.62 12.33 23.77
N GLU A 453 -5.99 13.61 23.88
CA GLU A 453 -7.30 14.03 24.39
C GLU A 453 -8.44 13.54 23.50
N ALA A 454 -8.28 13.66 22.17
CA ALA A 454 -9.27 13.16 21.21
C ALA A 454 -9.46 11.64 21.35
N GLU A 455 -8.38 10.88 21.51
CA GLU A 455 -8.45 9.43 21.71
C GLU A 455 -9.11 9.06 23.05
N LEU A 456 -8.77 9.75 24.14
CA LEU A 456 -9.38 9.54 25.45
C LEU A 456 -10.88 9.87 25.46
N ALA A 457 -11.30 10.93 24.78
CA ALA A 457 -12.71 11.29 24.65
C ALA A 457 -13.54 10.20 23.94
N LEU A 458 -12.92 9.44 23.03
CA LEU A 458 -13.52 8.28 22.35
C LEU A 458 -13.57 7.02 23.24
N ILE A 459 -12.70 6.92 24.24
CA ILE A 459 -12.69 5.83 25.24
C ILE A 459 -13.73 6.09 26.33
N ALA A 460 -13.72 7.30 26.88
CA ALA A 460 -14.66 7.78 27.89
C ALA A 460 -14.90 9.29 27.70
N PRO A 461 -16.12 9.74 27.36
CA PRO A 461 -16.41 11.17 27.15
C PRO A 461 -16.10 12.07 28.36
N ASP A 462 -16.12 11.49 29.57
CA ASP A 462 -15.82 12.14 30.85
C ASP A 462 -14.48 11.69 31.46
N TRP A 463 -13.53 11.28 30.61
CA TRP A 463 -12.25 10.68 31.04
C TRP A 463 -11.50 11.50 32.09
N GLU A 464 -11.50 12.84 32.01
CA GLU A 464 -10.78 13.71 32.94
C GLU A 464 -11.22 13.51 34.40
N ALA A 465 -12.53 13.38 34.61
CA ALA A 465 -13.12 13.20 35.94
C ALA A 465 -12.89 11.79 36.48
N ARG A 466 -12.67 10.83 35.58
CA ARG A 466 -12.55 9.40 35.89
C ARG A 466 -11.10 8.89 35.90
N LEU A 467 -10.13 9.79 35.71
CA LEU A 467 -8.71 9.44 35.81
C LEU A 467 -8.38 8.88 37.20
N GLY A 468 -7.76 7.71 37.21
CA GLY A 468 -7.44 6.96 38.44
C GLY A 468 -8.43 5.83 38.73
N GLU A 469 -9.58 5.79 38.06
CA GLU A 469 -10.48 4.63 38.12
C GLU A 469 -9.94 3.48 37.27
N THR A 470 -9.81 2.29 37.87
CA THR A 470 -9.53 1.06 37.13
C THR A 470 -10.58 0.77 36.06
N ALA A 471 -11.82 1.26 36.24
CA ALA A 471 -12.93 1.09 35.30
C ALA A 471 -12.65 1.71 33.92
N VAL A 472 -11.96 2.86 33.85
CA VAL A 472 -11.60 3.51 32.57
C VAL A 472 -10.56 2.67 31.82
N LEU A 473 -9.58 2.12 32.54
CA LEU A 473 -8.60 1.21 31.96
C LEU A 473 -9.27 -0.10 31.53
N GLN A 474 -10.24 -0.60 32.30
CA GLN A 474 -10.99 -1.81 31.97
C GLN A 474 -12.04 -1.58 30.88
N SER A 475 -12.50 -0.38 30.57
CA SER A 475 -13.49 -0.18 29.51
C SER A 475 -12.93 -0.31 28.10
N GLN A 476 -11.61 -0.35 27.95
CA GLN A 476 -10.93 -0.53 26.67
C GLN A 476 -10.30 -1.93 26.52
N PRO A 477 -10.06 -2.38 25.27
CA PRO A 477 -9.12 -3.47 25.02
C PRO A 477 -7.72 -3.13 25.56
N LEU A 478 -7.00 -4.13 26.09
CA LEU A 478 -5.69 -3.93 26.75
C LEU A 478 -4.55 -4.75 26.13
N TYR A 479 -4.65 -5.02 24.83
CA TYR A 479 -3.67 -5.86 24.13
C TYR A 479 -2.62 -5.09 23.32
N VAL A 480 -2.58 -3.75 23.40
CA VAL A 480 -1.70 -2.96 22.53
C VAL A 480 -0.32 -2.75 23.16
N ALA A 481 -0.23 -2.20 24.37
CA ALA A 481 1.04 -1.72 24.92
C ALA A 481 2.08 -2.84 25.07
N HIS A 482 1.72 -3.99 25.64
CA HIS A 482 2.66 -5.10 25.79
C HIS A 482 2.98 -5.79 24.46
N ALA A 483 2.08 -5.76 23.49
CA ALA A 483 2.38 -6.30 22.16
C ALA A 483 3.48 -5.47 21.47
N ILE A 484 3.34 -4.14 21.47
CA ILE A 484 4.19 -3.26 20.67
C ILE A 484 5.39 -2.66 21.42
N LEU A 485 5.30 -2.40 22.73
CA LEU A 485 6.37 -1.69 23.47
C LEU A 485 7.39 -2.61 24.15
N ALA A 486 7.01 -3.85 24.46
CA ALA A 486 7.86 -4.79 25.20
C ALA A 486 9.24 -5.05 24.55
N PRO A 487 9.37 -5.24 23.21
CA PRO A 487 10.67 -5.51 22.60
C PRO A 487 11.69 -4.39 22.83
N TYR A 488 11.24 -3.13 22.85
CA TYR A 488 12.12 -1.98 23.08
C TYR A 488 12.55 -1.88 24.54
N ILE A 489 11.63 -2.09 25.47
CA ILE A 489 11.94 -2.04 26.91
C ILE A 489 12.91 -3.17 27.28
N GLU A 490 12.72 -4.37 26.76
CA GLU A 490 13.67 -5.48 26.97
C GLU A 490 15.06 -5.16 26.41
N ALA A 491 15.13 -4.63 25.18
CA ALA A 491 16.40 -4.19 24.59
C ALA A 491 17.11 -3.13 25.45
N TYR A 492 16.35 -2.16 25.97
CA TYR A 492 16.89 -1.09 26.80
C TYR A 492 17.36 -1.62 28.16
N ARG A 493 16.66 -2.62 28.73
CA ARG A 493 17.09 -3.30 29.96
C ARG A 493 18.43 -4.00 29.74
N VAL A 494 18.60 -4.73 28.63
CA VAL A 494 19.88 -5.36 28.27
C VAL A 494 21.01 -4.32 28.18
N VAL A 495 20.77 -3.19 27.51
CA VAL A 495 21.75 -2.08 27.43
C VAL A 495 22.07 -1.54 28.83
N ALA A 496 21.06 -1.31 29.67
CA ALA A 496 21.25 -0.81 31.03
C ALA A 496 22.06 -1.78 31.91
N PHE A 497 21.80 -3.09 31.82
CA PHE A 497 22.57 -4.12 32.50
C PHE A 497 24.01 -4.17 32.00
N ALA A 498 24.22 -4.20 30.68
CA ALA A 498 25.55 -4.20 30.08
C ALA A 498 26.36 -2.96 30.49
N LEU A 499 25.71 -1.79 30.57
CA LEU A 499 26.35 -0.57 31.06
C LEU A 499 26.81 -0.71 32.52
N GLN A 500 26.00 -1.30 33.41
CA GLN A 500 26.37 -1.51 34.81
C GLN A 500 27.57 -2.46 35.00
N GLN A 501 27.80 -3.38 34.05
CA GLN A 501 28.92 -4.31 34.08
C GLN A 501 30.22 -3.72 33.51
N ARG A 502 30.18 -2.53 32.89
CA ARG A 502 31.39 -1.89 32.32
C ARG A 502 32.36 -1.46 33.41
N GLN A 503 33.65 -1.65 33.13
CA GLN A 503 34.72 -1.18 34.01
C GLN A 503 34.87 0.35 33.91
N PRO A 504 35.00 1.06 35.05
CA PRO A 504 35.26 2.49 35.05
C PRO A 504 36.54 2.82 34.26
N GLY A 505 36.46 3.78 33.33
CA GLY A 505 37.60 4.26 32.54
C GLY A 505 37.89 3.50 31.24
N GLU A 506 37.17 2.42 30.92
CA GLU A 506 37.28 1.77 29.61
C GLU A 506 36.72 2.68 28.50
N PRO A 507 37.44 2.88 27.37
CA PRO A 507 36.91 3.61 26.22
C PRO A 507 35.65 2.93 25.68
N PHE A 508 34.65 3.72 25.29
CA PHE A 508 33.42 3.18 24.72
C PHE A 508 33.61 2.84 23.24
N ASP A 509 33.66 1.55 22.92
CA ASP A 509 33.55 1.04 21.57
C ASP A 509 32.13 0.52 21.35
N GLU A 510 31.38 1.19 20.47
CA GLU A 510 29.96 0.87 20.24
C GLU A 510 29.76 -0.53 19.65
N GLU A 511 30.64 -0.97 18.76
CA GLU A 511 30.52 -2.25 18.08
C GLU A 511 30.78 -3.41 19.05
N ARG A 512 31.87 -3.31 19.83
CA ARG A 512 32.18 -4.27 20.89
C ARG A 512 31.08 -4.30 21.96
N PHE A 513 30.53 -3.13 22.30
CA PHE A 513 29.45 -3.03 23.29
C PHE A 513 28.15 -3.67 22.80
N ILE A 514 27.80 -3.52 21.52
CA ILE A 514 26.65 -4.21 20.92
C ILE A 514 26.82 -5.73 20.99
N GLN A 515 28.01 -6.25 20.66
CA GLN A 515 28.27 -7.70 20.74
C GLN A 515 28.15 -8.22 22.18
N HIS A 516 28.63 -7.45 23.15
CA HIS A 516 28.45 -7.78 24.56
C HIS A 516 26.96 -7.77 24.97
N CYS A 517 26.19 -6.78 24.52
CA CYS A 517 24.74 -6.73 24.78
C CYS A 517 24.00 -7.93 24.16
N ILE A 518 24.38 -8.38 22.97
CA ILE A 518 23.77 -9.57 22.34
C ILE A 518 24.03 -10.80 23.22
N ALA A 519 25.28 -11.06 23.60
CA ALA A 519 25.64 -12.20 24.44
C ALA A 519 24.97 -12.15 25.82
N LEU A 520 24.93 -10.97 26.46
CA LEU A 520 24.25 -10.77 27.74
C LEU A 520 22.73 -10.95 27.60
N GLY A 521 22.14 -10.47 26.50
CA GLY A 521 20.73 -10.62 26.21
C GLY A 521 20.32 -12.09 26.04
N GLU A 522 21.16 -12.91 25.41
CA GLU A 522 20.96 -14.37 25.32
C GLU A 522 21.00 -15.02 26.71
N GLU A 523 21.96 -14.63 27.55
CA GLU A 523 22.04 -15.10 28.94
C GLU A 523 20.79 -14.73 29.74
N LEU A 524 20.37 -13.45 29.68
CA LEU A 524 19.17 -12.95 30.35
C LEU A 524 17.90 -13.64 29.83
N HIS A 525 17.86 -14.01 28.55
CA HIS A 525 16.76 -14.79 28.00
C HIS A 525 16.73 -16.21 28.59
N TRP A 526 17.87 -16.90 28.68
CA TRP A 526 17.94 -18.22 29.31
C TRP A 526 17.56 -18.20 30.80
N GLN A 527 17.79 -17.08 31.48
CA GLN A 527 17.38 -16.84 32.87
C GLN A 527 15.91 -16.45 33.02
N GLY A 528 15.20 -16.19 31.91
CA GLY A 528 13.80 -15.76 31.92
C GLY A 528 13.58 -14.26 32.21
N GLU A 529 14.65 -13.47 32.25
CA GLU A 529 14.60 -12.01 32.46
C GLU A 529 14.23 -11.25 31.18
N VAL A 530 14.56 -11.80 30.02
CA VAL A 530 14.17 -11.31 28.68
C VAL A 530 13.24 -12.34 28.07
N GLN A 531 11.98 -11.98 27.81
CA GLN A 531 11.02 -12.94 27.26
C GLN A 531 11.24 -13.14 25.76
N ARG A 532 11.67 -12.09 25.07
CA ARG A 532 11.68 -12.00 23.61
C ARG A 532 13.10 -11.92 23.07
N LEU A 533 13.59 -13.02 22.50
CA LEU A 533 14.93 -13.06 21.88
C LEU A 533 15.09 -11.99 20.80
N GLU A 534 14.03 -11.58 20.11
CA GLU A 534 14.09 -10.53 19.11
C GLU A 534 14.55 -9.16 19.65
N ALA A 535 14.28 -8.88 20.93
CA ALA A 535 14.65 -7.63 21.60
C ALA A 535 16.17 -7.43 21.62
N ILE A 536 16.94 -8.52 21.59
CA ILE A 536 18.41 -8.48 21.66
C ILE A 536 19.03 -8.25 20.27
N SER A 537 18.24 -8.11 19.21
CA SER A 537 18.77 -7.83 17.88
C SER A 537 19.35 -6.41 17.78
N ARG A 538 20.42 -6.27 16.98
CA ARG A 538 21.18 -5.02 16.83
C ARG A 538 20.32 -3.75 16.69
N PRO A 539 19.25 -3.70 15.86
CA PRO A 539 18.50 -2.46 15.68
C PRO A 539 17.84 -1.91 16.96
N PHE A 540 17.36 -2.78 17.84
CA PHE A 540 16.75 -2.34 19.11
C PHE A 540 17.82 -1.92 20.13
N LEU A 541 18.93 -2.66 20.20
CA LEU A 541 20.05 -2.32 21.07
C LEU A 541 20.68 -0.97 20.72
N VAL A 542 20.86 -0.66 19.43
CA VAL A 542 21.43 0.63 18.97
C VAL A 542 20.59 1.81 19.46
N ASN A 543 19.26 1.71 19.39
CA ASN A 543 18.39 2.77 19.89
C ASN A 543 18.47 2.91 21.42
N GLY A 544 18.62 1.79 22.14
CA GLY A 544 18.88 1.80 23.59
C GLY A 544 20.20 2.47 23.95
N ILE A 545 21.25 2.23 23.17
CA ILE A 545 22.56 2.89 23.30
C ILE A 545 22.42 4.38 23.03
N HIS A 546 21.69 4.79 21.99
CA HIS A 546 21.43 6.21 21.71
C HIS A 546 20.68 6.90 22.86
N LEU A 547 19.66 6.24 23.43
CA LEU A 547 18.96 6.75 24.60
C LEU A 547 19.89 6.89 25.81
N ALA A 548 20.68 5.86 26.10
CA ALA A 548 21.61 5.88 27.21
C ALA A 548 22.69 6.97 27.05
N ARG A 549 23.24 7.13 25.83
CA ARG A 549 24.17 8.23 25.50
C ARG A 549 23.53 9.59 25.69
N ASN A 550 22.30 9.77 25.19
CA ASN A 550 21.56 11.02 25.34
C ASN A 550 21.29 11.39 26.81
N ARG A 551 21.12 10.39 27.68
CA ARG A 551 20.99 10.58 29.13
C ARG A 551 22.33 10.70 29.86
N GLY A 552 23.45 10.77 29.13
CA GLY A 552 24.80 10.90 29.69
C GLY A 552 25.35 9.63 30.34
N LEU A 553 24.68 8.48 30.21
CA LEU A 553 25.05 7.24 30.90
C LEU A 553 26.30 6.56 30.31
N ILE A 554 26.73 6.99 29.12
CA ILE A 554 27.91 6.44 28.42
C ILE A 554 29.10 7.38 28.55
N ASP A 555 28.91 8.65 28.19
CA ASP A 555 30.00 9.63 28.11
C ASP A 555 30.38 10.19 29.49
N ASN A 556 29.45 10.19 30.46
CA ASN A 556 29.69 10.63 31.84
C ASN A 556 28.96 9.70 32.85
N PRO A 557 29.44 8.45 33.01
CA PRO A 557 28.71 7.43 33.74
C PRO A 557 28.65 7.74 35.24
N GLN A 558 27.42 7.95 35.75
CA GLN A 558 27.17 8.02 37.19
C GLN A 558 26.44 6.75 37.67
N PRO A 559 26.98 6.00 38.65
CA PRO A 559 26.36 4.76 39.11
C PRO A 559 24.89 4.91 39.52
N GLN A 560 24.57 6.00 40.23
CA GLN A 560 23.19 6.28 40.67
C GLN A 560 22.25 6.53 39.49
N ALA A 561 22.71 7.22 38.45
CA ALA A 561 21.91 7.48 37.24
C ALA A 561 21.64 6.17 36.48
N MET A 562 22.62 5.27 36.39
CA MET A 562 22.47 3.96 35.75
C MET A 562 21.51 3.05 36.53
N THR A 563 21.59 3.05 37.87
CA THR A 563 20.63 2.32 38.71
C THR A 563 19.23 2.90 38.57
N SER A 564 19.08 4.23 38.52
CA SER A 564 17.79 4.88 38.31
C SER A 564 17.19 4.54 36.95
N PHE A 565 18.01 4.50 35.90
CA PHE A 565 17.59 4.13 34.56
C PHE A 565 17.09 2.69 34.49
N LEU A 566 17.84 1.74 35.06
CA LEU A 566 17.41 0.34 35.11
C LEU A 566 16.09 0.18 35.88
N ARG A 567 15.95 0.82 37.05
CA ARG A 567 14.69 0.79 37.83
C ARG A 567 13.49 1.36 37.07
N GLU A 568 13.71 2.40 36.27
CA GLU A 568 12.67 2.98 35.42
C GLU A 568 12.19 1.96 34.38
N LEU A 569 13.13 1.26 33.73
CA LEU A 569 12.84 0.24 32.73
C LEU A 569 12.17 -1.00 33.34
N ASP A 570 12.63 -1.47 34.50
CA ASP A 570 12.02 -2.59 35.23
C ASP A 570 10.59 -2.27 35.64
N LYS A 571 10.32 -1.03 36.08
CA LYS A 571 8.97 -0.57 36.40
C LYS A 571 8.04 -0.65 35.18
N ILE A 572 8.48 -0.14 34.04
CA ILE A 572 7.69 -0.22 32.79
C ILE A 572 7.52 -1.68 32.34
N GLY A 573 8.57 -2.50 32.42
CA GLY A 573 8.50 -3.93 32.12
C GLY A 573 7.45 -4.65 32.97
N GLY A 574 7.41 -4.37 34.28
CA GLY A 574 6.39 -4.91 35.18
C GLY A 574 4.97 -4.43 34.85
N GLN A 575 4.81 -3.18 34.40
CA GLN A 575 3.52 -2.66 33.93
C GLN A 575 3.05 -3.37 32.66
N LEU A 576 3.94 -3.57 31.69
CA LEU A 576 3.64 -4.31 30.46
C LEU A 576 3.27 -5.76 30.76
N HIS A 577 4.00 -6.43 31.66
CA HIS A 577 3.65 -7.78 32.11
C HIS A 577 2.27 -7.82 32.80
N THR A 578 1.92 -6.78 33.57
CA THR A 578 0.60 -6.66 34.19
C THR A 578 -0.50 -6.59 33.12
N LEU A 579 -0.36 -5.73 32.11
CA LEU A 579 -1.32 -5.62 30.99
C LEU A 579 -1.43 -6.93 30.20
N GLN A 580 -0.31 -7.60 29.95
CA GLN A 580 -0.31 -8.90 29.30
C GLN A 580 -1.07 -9.95 30.12
N SER A 581 -0.84 -10.00 31.44
CA SER A 581 -1.54 -10.92 32.33
C SER A 581 -3.05 -10.70 32.30
N TRP A 582 -3.50 -9.45 32.23
CA TRP A 582 -4.92 -9.11 32.13
C TRP A 582 -5.49 -9.49 30.77
N THR A 583 -4.73 -9.33 29.69
CA THR A 583 -5.11 -9.76 28.35
C THR A 583 -5.33 -11.27 28.28
N LEU A 584 -4.45 -12.05 28.92
CA LEU A 584 -4.54 -13.52 28.94
C LEU A 584 -5.66 -14.05 29.83
N THR A 585 -6.06 -13.32 30.87
CA THR A 585 -7.14 -13.75 31.79
C THR A 585 -8.52 -13.29 31.34
N ARG A 586 -8.64 -12.08 30.80
CA ARG A 586 -9.91 -11.44 30.42
C ARG A 586 -10.61 -12.12 29.24
N ASP A 587 -9.85 -12.73 28.34
CA ASP A 587 -10.38 -13.35 27.10
C ASP A 587 -11.17 -14.64 27.33
N LYS A 588 -11.21 -15.14 28.58
CA LYS A 588 -12.02 -16.29 28.99
C LYS A 588 -13.46 -15.92 29.34
N ASP A 589 -13.74 -14.64 29.63
CA ASP A 589 -15.06 -14.13 30.00
C ASP A 589 -15.68 -13.36 28.82
N HIS A 590 -16.76 -13.90 28.27
CA HIS A 590 -17.50 -13.51 27.06
C HIS A 590 -17.52 -12.02 26.64
N LEU A 591 -17.28 -11.78 25.34
CA LEU A 591 -18.03 -10.88 24.45
C LEU A 591 -17.89 -11.43 23.01
N PRO A 592 -18.99 -11.54 22.22
CA PRO A 592 -18.87 -11.78 20.79
C PRO A 592 -18.10 -10.61 20.14
N PRO A 593 -17.29 -10.86 19.09
CA PRO A 593 -16.71 -9.76 18.33
C PRO A 593 -17.85 -8.83 17.88
N PRO A 594 -17.72 -7.50 18.00
CA PRO A 594 -18.68 -6.61 17.36
C PRO A 594 -18.71 -6.96 15.87
N SER A 595 -19.89 -7.03 15.28
CA SER A 595 -19.98 -7.28 13.85
C SER A 595 -19.39 -6.08 13.11
N LEU A 596 -18.64 -6.30 12.02
CA LEU A 596 -18.16 -5.18 11.22
C LEU A 596 -19.33 -4.33 10.71
N ALA A 597 -20.48 -4.96 10.47
CA ALA A 597 -21.76 -4.34 10.14
C ALA A 597 -22.30 -3.35 11.20
N GLU A 598 -21.87 -3.42 12.46
CA GLU A 598 -22.19 -2.43 13.51
C GLU A 598 -21.19 -1.26 13.57
N ILE A 599 -20.01 -1.38 12.94
CA ILE A 599 -18.90 -0.42 13.05
C ILE A 599 -18.64 0.30 11.72
N LEU A 600 -18.95 -0.33 10.60
CA LEU A 600 -18.92 0.23 9.25
C LEU A 600 -20.25 -0.15 8.60
N PRO A 601 -21.01 0.79 8.03
CA PRO A 601 -22.30 0.45 7.43
C PRO A 601 -22.08 -0.37 6.15
N GLU A 602 -21.92 -1.69 6.28
CA GLU A 602 -21.93 -2.66 5.18
C GLU A 602 -23.33 -2.73 4.51
N THR A 603 -24.39 -2.30 5.21
CA THR A 603 -25.73 -2.19 4.63
C THR A 603 -25.90 -1.01 3.66
N ALA A 604 -25.04 0.01 3.73
CA ALA A 604 -25.23 1.22 2.92
C ALA A 604 -24.96 1.01 1.42
N VAL A 605 -24.06 0.09 1.03
CA VAL A 605 -23.72 -0.09 -0.39
C VAL A 605 -24.78 -0.90 -1.12
N ALA A 606 -25.23 -2.02 -0.54
CA ALA A 606 -26.28 -2.85 -1.12
C ALA A 606 -27.66 -2.18 -1.08
N GLU A 607 -28.03 -1.50 0.02
CA GLU A 607 -29.28 -0.74 0.08
C GLU A 607 -29.27 0.45 -0.88
N PHE A 608 -28.15 1.16 -1.05
CA PHE A 608 -28.07 2.29 -1.98
C PHE A 608 -28.22 1.87 -3.45
N VAL A 609 -27.62 0.74 -3.85
CA VAL A 609 -27.67 0.25 -5.25
C VAL A 609 -29.09 -0.19 -5.65
N ILE A 610 -29.85 -0.79 -4.73
CA ILE A 610 -31.20 -1.30 -5.03
C ILE A 610 -32.35 -0.36 -4.63
N GLN A 611 -32.10 0.69 -3.84
CA GLN A 611 -33.12 1.64 -3.36
C GLN A 611 -33.97 2.23 -4.50
N GLU A 612 -33.33 2.57 -5.61
CA GLU A 612 -34.04 3.13 -6.76
C GLU A 612 -34.97 2.10 -7.43
N VAL A 613 -34.50 0.85 -7.57
CA VAL A 613 -35.29 -0.25 -8.14
C VAL A 613 -36.43 -0.64 -7.21
N ALA A 614 -36.19 -0.64 -5.89
CA ALA A 614 -37.21 -0.88 -4.88
C ALA A 614 -38.33 0.18 -4.91
N ALA A 615 -37.99 1.43 -5.25
CA ALA A 615 -38.94 2.53 -5.42
C ALA A 615 -39.58 2.59 -6.82
N ALA A 616 -39.17 1.74 -7.76
CA ALA A 616 -39.70 1.72 -9.12
C ALA A 616 -41.11 1.09 -9.19
N PRO A 617 -41.92 1.48 -10.20
CA PRO A 617 -43.20 0.83 -10.47
C PRO A 617 -43.01 -0.66 -10.78
N GLU A 618 -44.00 -1.48 -10.44
CA GLU A 618 -43.99 -2.91 -10.71
C GLU A 618 -44.62 -3.23 -12.07
N GLY A 619 -44.15 -4.30 -12.72
CA GLY A 619 -44.81 -4.88 -13.88
C GLY A 619 -43.89 -5.34 -15.02
N THR A 620 -44.38 -6.32 -15.78
CA THR A 620 -43.64 -6.98 -16.87
C THR A 620 -43.41 -6.09 -18.09
N HIS A 621 -44.15 -4.98 -18.19
CA HIS A 621 -43.97 -3.97 -19.25
C HIS A 621 -42.70 -3.12 -19.05
N ILE A 622 -41.99 -3.24 -17.93
CA ILE A 622 -40.72 -2.51 -17.70
C ILE A 622 -39.56 -3.45 -17.99
N GLY A 623 -38.68 -3.07 -18.92
CA GLY A 623 -37.45 -3.80 -19.24
C GLY A 623 -36.30 -3.41 -18.32
N ALA A 624 -35.46 -4.38 -17.94
CA ALA A 624 -34.15 -4.15 -17.35
C ALA A 624 -33.08 -4.87 -18.19
N PHE A 625 -32.36 -4.10 -19.00
CA PHE A 625 -31.36 -4.60 -19.93
C PHE A 625 -29.97 -4.49 -19.31
N PHE A 626 -29.18 -5.55 -19.37
CA PHE A 626 -27.83 -5.59 -18.82
C PHE A 626 -26.82 -5.97 -19.91
N ASP A 627 -25.75 -5.19 -20.07
CA ASP A 627 -24.57 -5.73 -20.76
C ASP A 627 -23.88 -6.79 -19.89
N LEU A 628 -23.06 -7.65 -20.51
CA LEU A 628 -22.34 -8.72 -19.83
C LEU A 628 -20.97 -8.24 -19.34
N ASP A 629 -20.06 -7.99 -20.27
CA ASP A 629 -18.65 -7.72 -19.99
C ASP A 629 -18.52 -6.39 -19.23
N ARG A 630 -17.71 -6.36 -18.15
CA ARG A 630 -17.52 -5.22 -17.23
C ARG A 630 -18.77 -4.62 -16.59
N THR A 631 -19.93 -5.22 -16.84
CA THR A 631 -21.23 -4.79 -16.31
C THR A 631 -21.81 -5.83 -15.34
N LEU A 632 -22.15 -7.03 -15.82
CA LEU A 632 -22.55 -8.15 -14.96
C LEU A 632 -21.34 -8.92 -14.41
N ILE A 633 -20.28 -9.02 -15.21
CA ILE A 633 -19.05 -9.74 -14.85
C ILE A 633 -17.83 -8.83 -14.88
N GLU A 634 -16.85 -9.13 -14.05
CA GLU A 634 -15.55 -8.46 -14.06
C GLU A 634 -14.72 -8.89 -15.28
N GLY A 635 -14.28 -7.89 -16.06
CA GLY A 635 -13.44 -8.12 -17.23
C GLY A 635 -14.21 -8.54 -18.48
N PHE A 636 -13.53 -9.21 -19.41
CA PHE A 636 -14.10 -9.60 -20.72
C PHE A 636 -14.26 -11.11 -20.82
N SER A 637 -15.48 -11.60 -20.97
CA SER A 637 -15.79 -13.03 -21.18
C SER A 637 -15.08 -13.60 -22.42
N ALA A 638 -14.89 -12.80 -23.47
CA ALA A 638 -14.23 -13.23 -24.69
C ALA A 638 -12.75 -13.58 -24.48
N LYS A 639 -12.09 -12.92 -23.53
CA LYS A 639 -10.68 -13.18 -23.17
C LYS A 639 -10.55 -14.54 -22.48
N GLU A 640 -11.41 -14.82 -21.51
CA GLU A 640 -11.37 -16.09 -20.77
C GLU A 640 -11.75 -17.28 -21.67
N PHE A 641 -12.76 -17.09 -22.52
CA PHE A 641 -13.17 -18.09 -23.51
C PHE A 641 -12.04 -18.39 -24.51
N PHE A 642 -11.26 -17.38 -24.89
CA PHE A 642 -10.10 -17.53 -25.76
C PHE A 642 -8.93 -18.23 -25.07
N GLN A 643 -8.62 -17.88 -23.82
CA GLN A 643 -7.54 -18.51 -23.06
C GLN A 643 -7.79 -20.00 -22.88
N GLU A 644 -8.98 -20.41 -22.44
CA GLU A 644 -9.28 -21.81 -22.20
C GLU A 644 -9.23 -22.65 -23.49
N ARG A 645 -9.67 -22.05 -24.61
CA ARG A 645 -9.60 -22.69 -25.93
C ARG A 645 -8.16 -22.91 -26.44
N LEU A 646 -7.23 -22.03 -26.08
CA LEU A 646 -5.81 -22.23 -26.39
C LEU A 646 -5.22 -23.39 -25.58
N PHE A 647 -5.64 -23.55 -24.33
CA PHE A 647 -5.13 -24.59 -23.44
C PHE A 647 -5.81 -25.97 -23.65
N SER A 648 -6.96 -26.04 -24.30
CA SER A 648 -7.72 -27.28 -24.51
C SER A 648 -7.10 -28.28 -25.51
N ARG A 649 -5.90 -28.03 -26.06
CA ARG A 649 -5.14 -28.90 -26.99
C ARG A 649 -5.89 -29.38 -28.26
N THR A 650 -7.04 -28.82 -28.59
CA THR A 650 -7.90 -29.21 -29.72
C THR A 650 -7.72 -28.36 -30.98
N MET A 651 -6.80 -27.40 -30.98
CA MET A 651 -6.58 -26.47 -32.10
C MET A 651 -5.55 -26.98 -33.12
N THR A 652 -5.84 -26.84 -34.41
CA THR A 652 -4.84 -27.03 -35.48
C THR A 652 -4.06 -25.74 -35.75
N THR A 653 -2.78 -25.85 -36.14
CA THR A 653 -1.83 -24.74 -36.36
C THR A 653 -2.32 -23.66 -37.34
N ARG A 654 -3.28 -23.98 -38.21
CA ARG A 654 -3.88 -23.07 -39.19
C ARG A 654 -4.99 -22.19 -38.59
N GLU A 655 -5.70 -22.65 -37.56
CA GLU A 655 -6.76 -21.90 -36.86
C GLU A 655 -6.16 -20.78 -36.01
N VAL A 656 -5.03 -21.07 -35.35
CA VAL A 656 -4.18 -20.13 -34.60
C VAL A 656 -3.89 -18.88 -35.44
N VAL A 657 -3.19 -19.01 -36.56
CA VAL A 657 -2.72 -17.88 -37.39
C VAL A 657 -3.86 -16.98 -37.88
N SER A 658 -5.01 -17.54 -38.25
CA SER A 658 -6.17 -16.76 -38.72
C SER A 658 -6.85 -15.95 -37.61
N GLN A 659 -6.76 -16.40 -36.36
CA GLN A 659 -7.36 -15.76 -35.19
C GLN A 659 -6.44 -14.69 -34.56
N PHE A 660 -5.13 -14.73 -34.82
CA PHE A 660 -4.16 -13.76 -34.25
C PHE A 660 -4.06 -12.42 -35.00
N ALA A 661 -4.53 -12.32 -36.25
CA ALA A 661 -4.51 -11.05 -36.99
C ALA A 661 -5.42 -9.98 -36.34
N GLY A 662 -6.51 -10.40 -35.69
CA GLY A 662 -7.44 -9.49 -35.03
C GLY A 662 -6.93 -8.92 -33.70
N VAL A 663 -6.19 -9.73 -32.93
CA VAL A 663 -5.63 -9.35 -31.62
C VAL A 663 -4.50 -8.32 -31.77
N LEU A 664 -3.66 -8.45 -32.80
CA LEU A 664 -2.61 -7.49 -33.13
C LEU A 664 -3.16 -6.11 -33.54
N VAL A 665 -4.34 -6.07 -34.16
CA VAL A 665 -5.01 -4.81 -34.56
C VAL A 665 -5.80 -4.20 -33.38
N TYR A 666 -6.36 -5.03 -32.49
CA TYR A 666 -7.05 -4.59 -31.27
C TYR A 666 -6.12 -3.83 -30.31
N ALA A 667 -4.86 -4.30 -30.17
CA ALA A 667 -3.84 -3.62 -29.38
C ALA A 667 -3.42 -2.24 -29.95
N ILE A 668 -3.83 -1.92 -31.19
CA ILE A 668 -3.49 -0.69 -31.91
C ILE A 668 -4.68 0.31 -31.96
N GLY A 669 -5.82 0.00 -31.34
CA GLY A 669 -6.89 1.00 -31.08
C GLY A 669 -7.71 1.43 -32.29
N ASN A 670 -7.90 0.57 -33.31
CA ASN A 670 -8.73 0.90 -34.46
C ASN A 670 -10.20 0.39 -34.32
N ARG A 671 -11.18 1.30 -34.44
CA ARG A 671 -12.62 1.15 -34.15
C ARG A 671 -13.40 0.28 -35.16
N ASN A 672 -13.02 -0.98 -35.42
CA ASN A 672 -13.74 -1.81 -36.40
C ASN A 672 -14.01 -3.26 -35.95
N PHE A 673 -14.76 -3.41 -34.85
CA PHE A 673 -15.07 -4.69 -34.19
C PHE A 673 -15.93 -5.66 -35.03
N ALA A 674 -16.86 -5.14 -35.84
CA ALA A 674 -17.69 -5.95 -36.74
C ALA A 674 -16.85 -6.75 -37.76
N SER A 675 -15.75 -6.16 -38.24
CA SER A 675 -14.80 -6.82 -39.14
C SER A 675 -14.02 -7.94 -38.43
N LEU A 676 -13.73 -7.77 -37.14
CA LEU A 676 -13.02 -8.76 -36.31
C LEU A 676 -13.92 -9.94 -35.95
N ALA A 677 -15.18 -9.69 -35.57
CA ALA A 677 -16.15 -10.75 -35.32
C ALA A 677 -16.37 -11.62 -36.57
N ALA A 678 -16.46 -11.01 -37.76
CA ALA A 678 -16.60 -11.74 -39.03
C ALA A 678 -15.34 -12.54 -39.44
N VAL A 679 -14.15 -12.12 -39.00
CA VAL A 679 -12.90 -12.89 -39.18
C VAL A 679 -12.87 -14.08 -38.21
N SER A 680 -13.22 -13.86 -36.94
CA SER A 680 -13.33 -14.92 -35.93
C SER A 680 -14.38 -15.97 -36.28
N ALA A 681 -15.55 -15.57 -36.79
CA ALA A 681 -16.59 -16.48 -37.26
C ALA A 681 -16.09 -17.36 -38.42
N ARG A 682 -15.41 -16.78 -39.42
CA ARG A 682 -14.83 -17.56 -40.54
C ARG A 682 -13.81 -18.60 -40.07
N GLY A 683 -13.05 -18.29 -39.02
CA GLY A 683 -12.05 -19.19 -38.44
C GLY A 683 -12.61 -20.43 -37.75
N VAL A 684 -13.92 -20.54 -37.56
CA VAL A 684 -14.58 -21.69 -36.88
C VAL A 684 -15.53 -22.46 -37.81
N SER A 685 -15.49 -22.16 -39.11
CA SER A 685 -16.31 -22.83 -40.12
C SER A 685 -16.06 -24.34 -40.13
N GLY A 686 -17.14 -25.12 -40.03
CA GLY A 686 -17.09 -26.58 -40.01
C GLY A 686 -16.93 -27.20 -38.62
N THR A 687 -16.65 -26.42 -37.57
CA THR A 687 -16.59 -26.93 -36.19
C THR A 687 -18.01 -27.27 -35.68
N PRO A 688 -18.21 -28.38 -34.94
CA PRO A 688 -19.48 -28.69 -34.28
C PRO A 688 -19.88 -27.61 -33.27
N GLU A 689 -21.15 -27.22 -33.25
CA GLU A 689 -21.67 -26.24 -32.29
C GLU A 689 -21.58 -26.75 -30.84
N SER A 690 -21.79 -28.06 -30.64
CA SER A 690 -21.74 -28.70 -29.31
C SER A 690 -20.42 -28.46 -28.58
N ALA A 691 -19.30 -28.40 -29.31
CA ALA A 691 -17.99 -28.12 -28.72
C ALA A 691 -17.89 -26.71 -28.10
N PHE A 692 -18.62 -25.73 -28.65
CA PHE A 692 -18.67 -24.38 -28.10
C PHE A 692 -19.65 -24.27 -26.93
N MET A 693 -20.72 -25.06 -26.93
CA MET A 693 -21.59 -25.17 -25.77
C MET A 693 -20.82 -25.74 -24.57
N GLU A 694 -20.11 -26.86 -24.76
CA GLU A 694 -19.29 -27.48 -23.71
C GLU A 694 -18.18 -26.55 -23.20
N LEU A 695 -17.48 -25.87 -24.11
CA LEU A 695 -16.45 -24.89 -23.75
C LEU A 695 -17.05 -23.71 -22.97
N GLY A 696 -18.25 -23.25 -23.33
CA GLY A 696 -18.97 -22.23 -22.57
C GLY A 696 -19.25 -22.63 -21.12
N GLU A 697 -19.72 -23.86 -20.90
CA GLU A 697 -19.95 -24.40 -19.55
C GLU A 697 -18.66 -24.56 -18.75
N GLU A 698 -17.57 -24.91 -19.42
CA GLU A 698 -16.26 -25.07 -18.80
C GLU A 698 -15.66 -23.71 -18.40
N VAL A 699 -15.68 -22.74 -19.32
CA VAL A 699 -15.23 -21.36 -19.08
C VAL A 699 -16.05 -20.71 -17.98
N TYR A 700 -17.37 -20.93 -17.98
CA TYR A 700 -18.23 -20.43 -16.92
C TYR A 700 -17.80 -20.97 -15.54
N ARG A 701 -17.70 -22.29 -15.40
CA ARG A 701 -17.35 -22.93 -14.12
C ARG A 701 -15.93 -22.60 -13.63
N LYS A 702 -14.97 -22.45 -14.54
CA LYS A 702 -13.57 -22.20 -14.18
C LYS A 702 -13.26 -20.73 -13.95
N HIS A 703 -13.93 -19.82 -14.67
CA HIS A 703 -13.45 -18.44 -14.79
C HIS A 703 -14.53 -17.36 -14.66
N LEU A 704 -15.79 -17.61 -15.01
CA LEU A 704 -16.83 -16.55 -15.02
C LEU A 704 -17.74 -16.57 -13.78
N ALA A 705 -17.97 -17.72 -13.14
CA ALA A 705 -18.88 -17.84 -12.00
C ALA A 705 -18.47 -16.93 -10.83
N ASP A 706 -17.16 -16.88 -10.53
CA ASP A 706 -16.58 -16.07 -9.44
C ASP A 706 -16.40 -14.60 -9.83
N LYS A 707 -16.56 -14.25 -11.12
CA LYS A 707 -16.40 -12.88 -11.63
C LYS A 707 -17.72 -12.11 -11.72
N ILE A 708 -18.86 -12.73 -11.44
CA ILE A 708 -20.14 -12.01 -11.43
C ILE A 708 -20.16 -11.07 -10.22
N TYR A 709 -20.32 -9.76 -10.45
CA TYR A 709 -20.35 -8.78 -9.36
C TYR A 709 -21.48 -9.10 -8.37
N PRO A 710 -21.20 -9.15 -7.05
CA PRO A 710 -22.24 -9.33 -6.03
C PRO A 710 -23.36 -8.28 -6.13
N GLU A 711 -23.01 -7.04 -6.44
CA GLU A 711 -23.95 -5.93 -6.65
C GLU A 711 -24.80 -6.14 -7.90
N ALA A 712 -24.22 -6.69 -8.97
CA ALA A 712 -24.98 -7.07 -10.17
C ALA A 712 -25.99 -8.17 -9.87
N ARG A 713 -25.63 -9.17 -9.04
CA ARG A 713 -26.58 -10.20 -8.57
C ARG A 713 -27.74 -9.57 -7.81
N ALA A 714 -27.44 -8.69 -6.85
CA ALA A 714 -28.47 -8.00 -6.06
C ALA A 714 -29.39 -7.14 -6.94
N LEU A 715 -28.83 -6.42 -7.90
CA LEU A 715 -29.56 -5.55 -8.81
C LEU A 715 -30.48 -6.33 -9.77
N VAL A 716 -30.00 -7.44 -10.32
CA VAL A 716 -30.82 -8.35 -11.14
C VAL A 716 -31.98 -8.91 -10.31
N GLN A 717 -31.71 -9.40 -9.10
CA GLN A 717 -32.75 -9.93 -8.22
C GLN A 717 -33.78 -8.87 -7.83
N ALA A 718 -33.37 -7.62 -7.61
CA ALA A 718 -34.28 -6.51 -7.31
C ALA A 718 -35.26 -6.26 -8.48
N HIS A 719 -34.77 -6.29 -9.73
CA HIS A 719 -35.62 -6.15 -10.91
C HIS A 719 -36.56 -7.34 -11.11
N LEU A 720 -36.08 -8.57 -10.90
CA LEU A 720 -36.92 -9.77 -10.95
C LEU A 720 -38.03 -9.72 -9.88
N ALA A 721 -37.71 -9.27 -8.67
CA ALA A 721 -38.68 -9.11 -7.58
C ALA A 721 -39.77 -8.07 -7.89
N LYS A 722 -39.46 -7.04 -8.69
CA LYS A 722 -40.42 -6.05 -9.19
C LYS A 722 -41.27 -6.53 -10.37
N GLY A 723 -41.05 -7.77 -10.82
CA GLY A 723 -41.73 -8.34 -11.98
C GLY A 723 -41.32 -7.70 -13.30
N HIS A 724 -40.17 -7.03 -13.37
CA HIS A 724 -39.66 -6.46 -14.62
C HIS A 724 -39.21 -7.58 -15.58
N THR A 725 -39.24 -7.30 -16.87
CA THR A 725 -38.65 -8.19 -17.89
C THR A 725 -37.15 -7.96 -17.93
N VAL A 726 -36.38 -8.88 -17.34
CA VAL A 726 -34.91 -8.79 -17.26
C VAL A 726 -34.26 -9.50 -18.45
N ALA A 727 -33.32 -8.85 -19.12
CA ALA A 727 -32.60 -9.43 -20.25
C ALA A 727 -31.12 -9.06 -20.28
N ILE A 728 -30.26 -9.98 -20.77
CA ILE A 728 -28.87 -9.65 -21.14
C ILE A 728 -28.83 -9.20 -22.60
N VAL A 729 -28.24 -8.04 -22.87
CA VAL A 729 -28.05 -7.47 -24.22
C VAL A 729 -26.56 -7.21 -24.44
N SER A 730 -25.86 -8.14 -25.11
CA SER A 730 -24.38 -8.13 -25.17
C SER A 730 -23.80 -8.47 -26.55
N ALA A 731 -22.62 -7.90 -26.85
CA ALA A 731 -21.87 -8.22 -28.06
C ALA A 731 -21.24 -9.61 -28.03
N ALA A 732 -21.09 -10.21 -26.85
CA ALA A 732 -20.61 -11.58 -26.66
C ALA A 732 -21.51 -12.61 -27.38
N THR A 733 -20.99 -13.82 -27.57
CA THR A 733 -21.74 -14.92 -28.19
C THR A 733 -22.59 -15.66 -27.17
N ARG A 734 -23.62 -16.38 -27.64
CA ARG A 734 -24.52 -17.15 -26.77
C ARG A 734 -23.79 -18.11 -25.82
N TYR A 735 -22.66 -18.67 -26.24
CA TYR A 735 -21.88 -19.63 -25.46
C TYR A 735 -21.23 -19.02 -24.21
N GLN A 736 -21.02 -17.70 -24.21
CA GLN A 736 -20.51 -16.95 -23.06
C GLN A 736 -21.67 -16.44 -22.18
N VAL A 737 -22.76 -16.00 -22.83
CA VAL A 737 -23.86 -15.30 -22.17
C VAL A 737 -24.83 -16.26 -21.48
N GLU A 738 -25.18 -17.38 -22.12
CA GLU A 738 -26.21 -18.31 -21.62
C GLU A 738 -25.86 -18.94 -20.25
N PRO A 739 -24.61 -19.36 -19.96
CA PRO A 739 -24.27 -19.86 -18.64
C PRO A 739 -24.46 -18.82 -17.53
N VAL A 740 -24.05 -17.57 -17.77
CA VAL A 740 -24.23 -16.45 -16.83
C VAL A 740 -25.70 -16.09 -16.66
N ALA A 741 -26.48 -16.10 -17.75
CA ALA A 741 -27.91 -15.85 -17.71
C ALA A 741 -28.65 -16.86 -16.83
N ARG A 742 -28.33 -18.16 -16.95
CA ARG A 742 -28.95 -19.22 -16.13
C ARG A 742 -28.62 -19.07 -14.65
N GLU A 743 -27.37 -18.73 -14.32
CA GLU A 743 -26.96 -18.45 -12.93
C GLU A 743 -27.76 -17.31 -12.30
N LEU A 744 -27.98 -16.25 -13.07
CA LEU A 744 -28.67 -15.05 -12.62
C LEU A 744 -30.21 -15.15 -12.71
N ASN A 745 -30.75 -16.29 -13.14
CA ASN A 745 -32.17 -16.49 -13.44
C ASN A 745 -32.73 -15.49 -14.48
N ILE A 746 -31.92 -15.14 -15.48
CA ILE A 746 -32.31 -14.29 -16.61
C ILE A 746 -32.71 -15.18 -17.78
N HIS A 747 -33.96 -15.07 -18.23
CA HIS A 747 -34.51 -15.91 -19.30
C HIS A 747 -34.36 -15.30 -20.70
N GLU A 748 -34.25 -13.99 -20.80
CA GLU A 748 -34.14 -13.27 -22.08
C GLU A 748 -32.67 -12.95 -22.39
N VAL A 749 -32.16 -13.46 -23.51
CA VAL A 749 -30.77 -13.26 -23.93
C VAL A 749 -30.71 -12.78 -25.38
N MET A 750 -30.21 -11.56 -25.55
CA MET A 750 -29.94 -10.93 -26.83
C MET A 750 -28.44 -10.77 -27.03
N CYS A 751 -27.87 -11.59 -27.92
CA CYS A 751 -26.43 -11.67 -28.10
C CYS A 751 -26.05 -11.83 -29.58
N THR A 752 -24.76 -11.70 -29.89
CA THR A 752 -24.27 -12.00 -31.25
C THR A 752 -24.43 -13.49 -31.56
N ARG A 753 -25.04 -13.83 -32.70
CA ARG A 753 -25.27 -15.21 -33.12
C ARG A 753 -24.43 -15.58 -34.34
N MET A 754 -23.77 -16.72 -34.27
CA MET A 754 -23.10 -17.34 -35.43
C MET A 754 -24.09 -18.26 -36.14
N GLU A 755 -24.06 -18.28 -37.48
CA GLU A 755 -24.94 -19.15 -38.27
C GLU A 755 -24.48 -20.61 -38.17
N VAL A 756 -25.43 -21.48 -37.86
CA VAL A 756 -25.24 -22.92 -37.71
C VAL A 756 -26.15 -23.65 -38.69
N GLN A 757 -25.58 -24.57 -39.46
CA GLN A 757 -26.33 -25.45 -40.36
C GLN A 757 -25.87 -26.89 -40.13
N ASN A 758 -26.83 -27.82 -40.00
CA ASN A 758 -26.55 -29.24 -39.71
C ASN A 758 -25.65 -29.45 -38.48
N GLY A 759 -25.84 -28.65 -37.42
CA GLY A 759 -25.09 -28.73 -36.17
C GLY A 759 -23.63 -28.23 -36.24
N ARG A 760 -23.24 -27.53 -37.32
CA ARG A 760 -21.89 -26.98 -37.51
C ARG A 760 -21.93 -25.51 -37.90
N PHE A 761 -20.91 -24.76 -37.49
CA PHE A 761 -20.78 -23.34 -37.85
C PHE A 761 -20.53 -23.20 -39.35
N THR A 762 -21.24 -22.27 -40.00
CA THR A 762 -21.03 -21.94 -41.42
C THR A 762 -19.93 -20.90 -41.65
N GLY A 763 -19.46 -20.30 -40.56
CA GLY A 763 -18.48 -19.21 -40.57
C GLY A 763 -19.05 -17.83 -40.82
N LYS A 764 -20.38 -17.67 -40.80
CA LYS A 764 -21.09 -16.39 -40.93
C LYS A 764 -21.71 -15.94 -39.60
N ILE A 765 -21.93 -14.64 -39.46
CA ILE A 765 -22.69 -14.03 -38.36
C ILE A 765 -24.11 -13.74 -38.84
N ILE A 766 -25.09 -13.94 -37.97
CA ILE A 766 -26.48 -13.52 -38.21
C ILE A 766 -26.55 -12.02 -37.92
N HIS A 767 -26.93 -11.22 -38.92
CA HIS A 767 -27.01 -9.77 -38.82
C HIS A 767 -28.41 -9.29 -38.38
N PRO A 768 -28.49 -8.15 -37.65
CA PRO A 768 -27.36 -7.35 -37.16
C PRO A 768 -26.69 -7.99 -35.92
N PRO A 769 -25.36 -7.87 -35.76
CA PRO A 769 -24.68 -8.29 -34.52
C PRO A 769 -25.14 -7.40 -33.36
N CYS A 770 -25.11 -7.92 -32.13
CA CYS A 770 -25.61 -7.22 -30.94
C CYS A 770 -24.56 -6.23 -30.40
N TRP A 771 -24.21 -5.23 -31.20
CA TRP A 771 -23.15 -4.25 -30.90
C TRP A 771 -23.55 -2.85 -31.35
N GLY A 772 -23.30 -1.83 -30.53
CA GLY A 772 -23.70 -0.45 -30.79
C GLY A 772 -25.19 -0.34 -31.12
N GLU A 773 -25.52 0.17 -32.32
CA GLU A 773 -26.91 0.22 -32.83
C GLU A 773 -27.61 -1.14 -32.84
N GLY A 774 -26.87 -2.25 -32.96
CA GLY A 774 -27.40 -3.59 -32.89
C GLY A 774 -27.97 -3.95 -31.51
N LYS A 775 -27.42 -3.40 -30.42
CA LYS A 775 -28.00 -3.54 -29.08
C LYS A 775 -29.31 -2.77 -28.97
N ALA A 776 -29.37 -1.55 -29.53
CA ALA A 776 -30.61 -0.78 -29.61
C ALA A 776 -31.69 -1.51 -30.43
N TYR A 777 -31.30 -2.12 -31.56
CA TYR A 777 -32.20 -2.97 -32.35
C TYR A 777 -32.70 -4.19 -31.55
N ALA A 778 -31.83 -4.85 -30.80
CA ALA A 778 -32.19 -5.99 -29.97
C ALA A 778 -33.17 -5.62 -28.84
N ALA A 779 -32.95 -4.49 -28.17
CA ALA A 779 -33.86 -3.99 -27.14
C ALA A 779 -35.24 -3.62 -27.72
N ASN A 780 -35.29 -3.03 -28.93
CA ASN A 780 -36.55 -2.75 -29.62
C ASN A 780 -37.31 -4.03 -30.00
N GLN A 781 -36.61 -5.10 -30.40
CA GLN A 781 -37.24 -6.39 -30.65
C GLN A 781 -37.81 -7.01 -29.37
N LEU A 782 -37.07 -6.92 -28.25
CA LEU A 782 -37.57 -7.33 -26.93
C LEU A 782 -38.82 -6.51 -26.56
N ALA A 783 -38.79 -5.21 -26.78
CA ALA A 783 -39.91 -4.32 -26.50
C ALA A 783 -41.16 -4.69 -27.30
N ALA A 784 -41.01 -5.01 -28.59
CA ALA A 784 -42.12 -5.46 -29.42
C ALA A 784 -42.65 -6.84 -28.99
N THR A 785 -41.77 -7.75 -28.56
CA THR A 785 -42.14 -9.12 -28.18
C THR A 785 -42.86 -9.17 -26.84
N HIS A 786 -42.39 -8.41 -25.86
CA HIS A 786 -42.89 -8.42 -24.48
C HIS A 786 -43.75 -7.20 -24.14
N ASN A 787 -44.08 -6.37 -25.14
CA ASN A 787 -44.84 -5.12 -24.99
C ASN A 787 -44.23 -4.19 -23.92
N LEU A 788 -42.91 -3.95 -24.02
CA LEU A 788 -42.16 -3.14 -23.06
C LEU A 788 -42.28 -1.64 -23.35
N ASP A 789 -42.43 -0.86 -22.29
CA ASP A 789 -42.30 0.60 -22.32
C ASP A 789 -40.83 0.99 -22.11
N LEU A 790 -40.13 1.27 -23.21
CA LEU A 790 -38.72 1.67 -23.17
C LEU A 790 -38.50 2.97 -22.38
N ALA A 791 -39.48 3.88 -22.35
CA ALA A 791 -39.39 5.12 -21.58
C ALA A 791 -39.44 4.91 -20.06
N GLN A 792 -39.80 3.71 -19.60
CA GLN A 792 -39.70 3.32 -18.18
C GLN A 792 -38.59 2.28 -17.93
N SER A 793 -37.97 1.77 -18.99
CA SER A 793 -36.99 0.70 -18.93
C SER A 793 -35.59 1.18 -18.57
N TYR A 794 -34.77 0.24 -18.10
CA TYR A 794 -33.39 0.44 -17.64
C TYR A 794 -32.41 -0.16 -18.63
N PHE A 795 -31.24 0.47 -18.76
CA PHE A 795 -30.11 -0.17 -19.41
C PHE A 795 -28.81 0.10 -18.66
N TYR A 796 -28.12 -0.99 -18.29
CA TYR A 796 -26.86 -1.01 -17.56
C TYR A 796 -25.70 -1.38 -18.50
N THR A 797 -24.67 -0.54 -18.58
CA THR A 797 -23.48 -0.76 -19.43
C THR A 797 -22.28 0.05 -18.97
N ASP A 798 -21.07 -0.43 -19.27
CA ASP A 798 -19.80 0.28 -19.08
C ASP A 798 -19.35 1.07 -20.33
N SER A 799 -19.93 0.82 -21.50
CA SER A 799 -19.35 1.26 -22.77
C SER A 799 -20.05 2.45 -23.42
N ALA A 800 -19.27 3.44 -23.87
CA ALA A 800 -19.77 4.56 -24.67
C ALA A 800 -20.32 4.11 -26.04
N GLU A 801 -19.89 2.95 -26.54
CA GLU A 801 -20.38 2.41 -27.82
C GLU A 801 -21.87 2.05 -27.76
N ASP A 802 -22.41 1.81 -26.56
CA ASP A 802 -23.82 1.48 -26.35
C ASP A 802 -24.72 2.71 -26.17
N LEU A 803 -24.20 3.91 -26.45
CA LEU A 803 -24.96 5.16 -26.43
C LEU A 803 -26.32 5.08 -27.15
N PRO A 804 -26.45 4.42 -28.33
CA PRO A 804 -27.74 4.28 -28.99
C PRO A 804 -28.81 3.58 -28.15
N LEU A 805 -28.43 2.62 -27.30
CA LEU A 805 -29.38 1.95 -26.39
C LEU A 805 -29.64 2.79 -25.14
N LEU A 806 -28.61 3.47 -24.61
CA LEU A 806 -28.78 4.42 -23.49
C LEU A 806 -29.73 5.57 -23.85
N GLU A 807 -29.81 5.96 -25.12
CA GLU A 807 -30.66 7.05 -25.60
C GLU A 807 -32.14 6.68 -25.79
N ILE A 808 -32.46 5.40 -25.98
CA ILE A 808 -33.85 4.96 -26.18
C ILE A 808 -34.55 4.53 -24.90
N VAL A 809 -33.79 4.25 -23.83
CA VAL A 809 -34.36 3.91 -22.53
C VAL A 809 -34.58 5.15 -21.68
N GLY A 810 -35.63 5.16 -20.86
CA GLY A 810 -35.89 6.28 -19.95
C GLY A 810 -34.99 6.30 -18.71
N ARG A 811 -34.33 5.18 -18.38
CA ARG A 811 -33.44 5.06 -17.21
C ARG A 811 -32.06 4.52 -17.61
N PRO A 812 -31.22 5.35 -18.26
CA PRO A 812 -29.83 4.98 -18.59
C PRO A 812 -28.99 4.86 -17.31
N ARG A 813 -28.28 3.75 -17.14
CA ARG A 813 -27.48 3.45 -15.94
C ARG A 813 -26.04 3.09 -16.32
N PRO A 814 -25.19 4.10 -16.57
CA PRO A 814 -23.75 3.90 -16.71
C PRO A 814 -23.19 3.16 -15.48
N LEU A 815 -22.63 1.98 -15.70
CA LEU A 815 -22.16 1.06 -14.68
C LEU A 815 -20.72 0.70 -15.00
N ASN A 816 -19.78 1.08 -14.12
CA ASN A 816 -18.34 1.02 -14.40
C ASN A 816 -17.91 1.75 -15.69
N PRO A 817 -18.45 2.95 -16.00
CA PRO A 817 -18.31 3.53 -17.33
C PRO A 817 -16.86 3.77 -17.74
N ASP A 818 -16.56 3.54 -19.02
CA ASP A 818 -15.33 3.98 -19.66
C ASP A 818 -15.20 5.51 -19.65
N ALA A 819 -14.02 6.03 -19.97
CA ALA A 819 -13.76 7.47 -19.87
C ALA A 819 -14.65 8.32 -20.80
N GLU A 820 -15.12 7.77 -21.93
CA GLU A 820 -15.99 8.48 -22.87
C GLU A 820 -17.44 8.49 -22.35
N LEU A 821 -17.93 7.37 -21.83
CA LEU A 821 -19.26 7.26 -21.23
C LEU A 821 -19.36 8.03 -19.91
N ASP A 822 -18.30 8.05 -19.11
CA ASP A 822 -18.25 8.81 -17.85
C ASP A 822 -18.44 10.31 -18.11
N LYS A 823 -17.81 10.83 -19.17
CA LYS A 823 -18.01 12.21 -19.62
C LYS A 823 -19.44 12.47 -20.09
N ILE A 824 -20.01 11.59 -20.91
CA ILE A 824 -21.37 11.73 -21.43
C ILE A 824 -22.40 11.66 -20.29
N ALA A 825 -22.20 10.74 -19.34
CA ALA A 825 -23.05 10.58 -18.18
C ALA A 825 -23.06 11.83 -17.30
N LEU A 826 -21.89 12.45 -17.08
CA LEU A 826 -21.77 13.71 -16.36
C LEU A 826 -22.48 14.86 -17.09
N GLU A 827 -22.30 14.98 -18.40
CA GLU A 827 -22.95 16.00 -19.23
C GLU A 827 -24.48 15.86 -19.23
N ARG A 828 -25.00 14.62 -19.19
CA ARG A 828 -26.43 14.31 -19.27
C ARG A 828 -27.10 14.10 -17.90
N GLY A 829 -26.35 14.18 -16.81
CA GLY A 829 -26.85 13.95 -15.45
C GLY A 829 -27.30 12.51 -15.20
N TRP A 830 -26.72 11.53 -15.89
CA TRP A 830 -27.06 10.12 -15.71
C TRP A 830 -26.42 9.56 -14.43
N PRO A 831 -27.18 8.80 -13.61
CA PRO A 831 -26.63 8.21 -12.39
C PRO A 831 -25.55 7.17 -12.73
N ILE A 832 -24.34 7.40 -12.24
CA ILE A 832 -23.22 6.47 -12.43
C ILE A 832 -23.09 5.56 -11.21
N GLN A 833 -23.01 4.25 -11.46
CA GLN A 833 -22.68 3.25 -10.46
C GLN A 833 -21.32 2.64 -10.77
N ARG A 834 -20.56 2.25 -9.73
CA ARG A 834 -19.27 1.58 -9.89
C ARG A 834 -19.20 0.39 -8.96
N PHE A 835 -19.14 -0.81 -9.54
CA PHE A 835 -18.95 -2.07 -8.83
C PHE A 835 -17.46 -2.40 -8.79
N ARG A 836 -17.02 -3.03 -7.71
CA ARG A 836 -15.65 -3.48 -7.55
C ARG A 836 -15.66 -4.98 -7.34
N SER A 837 -14.66 -5.65 -7.88
CA SER A 837 -14.44 -7.07 -7.64
C SER A 837 -13.85 -7.25 -6.24
N GLY A 838 -14.41 -8.23 -5.51
CA GLY A 838 -13.96 -8.62 -4.17
C GLY A 838 -12.73 -9.51 -4.18
#